data_AF-A0A6I2TTR1-F1
#
_entry.id   AF-A0A6I2TTR1-F1
#
_cell.length_a   1.000
_cell.length_b   1.000
_cell.length_c   1.000
_cell.angle_alpha   90.00
_cell.angle_beta   90.00
_cell.angle_gamma   90.00
#
_symmetry.space_group_name_H-M   'P 1'
#
loop_
_entity.id
_entity.type
_entity.pdbx_description
1 polymer ?
#
loop_
_entity_poly.entity_id
_entity_poly.type
_entity_poly.pdbx_seq_one_letter_code
_entity_poly.pdbx_strand_id
1 'polypeptide(L)'
;MKALMQKLNPALWVIVVFALAFSACSEDLGLAGTENGESSGWPLNSVDPKQTWMTSETVQLDISIDDEADITAQTIMNEKVTVLGQKHLKGSGVMFLDVPQGIGGSFGLVYDDGVSPKQYRQINLAGNNGKVIDVSFQSESATQASAPAIQRASTRTATASSLYSNSILADCGYMNFGSWAWEDIAIALTEGLKSYNNHKAMIDYEIMSRGEVTSGGEYHTSETVYLSMLYGYTGTTDTRVVGYYTHSGNYSDIEFHDIADVLKYDYFNGKAKVQYQLDNNTSQWYDANFDYRDGDKLPAYTNPEQDINTPSNAQNSERRGDDAYNTLLVSEIYGDRVTAIRGLTFELKIPEKKVYGFYLRTTSALNETQKTKLKNLGIPDDKLPKYTANYTNANMNTGSGKQVIRSAMAIYDNFTFIGLDDNTSGGDYDCNDVTFALSNVRGEKLIPKFTQESLESSLNEETLKEHPEYSNPPSLEEIKHQSWTLAFENAGMDNDFDFNDVVLKVTPNTTTHQAEVKLLATGAQRKTKVYYNDTLLGEVHDLFGVDTKTMVNTISPTATKKAVTLDSIEWPEDATMEAQRMKFSLQVYNEDGTIDRKFSMADLLNDKKSPQALCVAGDWQWPKERVNVYTAYPLIGKWGVNFNKEEYSNWYSQPKADAVVTLLEK
;
A
#
# COMPACT_ATOMS: atom_id res chain seq x y z
N MET A 1 49.74 -53.59 31.49
CA MET A 1 49.17 -54.89 31.09
C MET A 1 47.70 -54.86 31.48
N LYS A 2 46.78 -55.03 30.50
CA LYS A 2 45.41 -55.58 30.61
C LYS A 2 44.48 -55.00 31.71
N ALA A 3 43.38 -54.33 31.36
CA ALA A 3 42.05 -54.96 31.15
C ALA A 3 41.56 -55.69 32.43
N LEU A 4 40.36 -55.50 32.97
CA LEU A 4 39.05 -55.48 32.32
C LEU A 4 37.97 -55.40 33.44
N MET A 5 36.83 -54.76 33.14
CA MET A 5 35.44 -55.18 33.47
C MET A 5 34.90 -55.23 34.92
N GLN A 6 33.83 -54.45 35.18
CA GLN A 6 32.41 -54.87 35.39
C GLN A 6 31.60 -53.68 35.99
N LYS A 7 30.66 -53.07 35.25
CA LYS A 7 29.24 -53.39 35.03
C LYS A 7 28.26 -52.82 36.08
N LEU A 8 27.44 -51.87 35.60
CA LEU A 8 25.98 -51.61 35.85
C LEU A 8 25.54 -51.21 37.29
N ASN A 9 25.12 -49.96 37.57
CA ASN A 9 23.78 -49.30 37.36
C ASN A 9 22.66 -49.86 38.28
N PRO A 10 21.53 -49.17 38.63
CA PRO A 10 21.13 -47.75 38.65
C PRO A 10 20.34 -47.31 39.93
N ALA A 11 19.91 -46.03 39.96
CA ALA A 11 18.70 -45.49 40.64
C ALA A 11 18.80 -45.26 42.19
N LEU A 12 18.19 -44.27 42.85
CA LEU A 12 17.11 -43.33 42.55
C LEU A 12 17.03 -42.32 43.72
N TRP A 13 16.92 -41.00 43.45
CA TRP A 13 16.14 -39.96 44.18
C TRP A 13 16.56 -39.52 45.62
N VAL A 14 16.32 -38.32 46.17
CA VAL A 14 15.86 -36.93 45.83
C VAL A 14 16.03 -36.10 47.16
N ILE A 15 15.95 -34.75 47.14
CA ILE A 15 15.73 -33.77 48.26
C ILE A 15 17.00 -33.11 48.86
N VAL A 16 17.40 -31.86 48.50
CA VAL A 16 16.92 -30.47 48.84
C VAL A 16 17.84 -29.82 49.91
N VAL A 17 18.70 -28.85 49.56
CA VAL A 17 18.58 -27.34 49.62
C VAL A 17 19.39 -26.73 50.79
N PHE A 18 20.00 -25.55 50.50
CA PHE A 18 20.53 -24.47 51.36
C PHE A 18 22.00 -24.56 51.83
N ALA A 19 22.87 -23.71 51.26
CA ALA A 19 23.23 -22.37 51.78
C ALA A 19 24.65 -21.92 51.38
N LEU A 20 24.71 -20.76 50.71
CA LEU A 20 25.67 -19.65 50.82
C LEU A 20 27.11 -19.92 51.28
N ALA A 21 28.07 -19.51 50.44
CA ALA A 21 29.35 -18.95 50.91
C ALA A 21 29.81 -17.83 49.97
N PHE A 22 29.98 -16.65 50.55
CA PHE A 22 30.64 -15.47 49.96
C PHE A 22 32.10 -15.74 49.62
N SER A 23 32.58 -15.15 48.54
CA SER A 23 33.96 -14.66 48.45
C SER A 23 34.01 -13.47 47.50
N ALA A 24 34.17 -12.27 48.07
CA ALA A 24 34.76 -11.14 47.37
C ALA A 24 36.28 -11.22 47.58
N CYS A 25 37.05 -11.11 46.50
CA CYS A 25 38.42 -10.58 46.46
C CYS A 25 38.70 -10.21 44.99
N SER A 26 39.03 -8.95 44.77
CA SER A 26 39.57 -8.43 43.51
C SER A 26 40.88 -9.13 43.16
N GLU A 27 41.14 -9.39 41.88
CA GLU A 27 42.47 -9.17 41.31
C GLU A 27 42.33 -8.64 39.88
N ASP A 28 42.91 -7.47 39.71
CA ASP A 28 43.36 -6.84 38.49
C ASP A 28 44.15 -7.84 37.61
N LEU A 29 43.68 -8.10 36.39
CA LEU A 29 44.46 -8.78 35.35
C LEU A 29 44.18 -8.13 33.99
N GLY A 30 45.12 -7.28 33.58
CA GLY A 30 45.72 -7.44 32.24
C GLY A 30 45.08 -6.65 31.11
N LEU A 31 45.07 -5.32 31.20
CA LEU A 31 45.09 -4.44 30.04
C LEU A 31 46.46 -4.52 29.34
N ALA A 32 46.60 -5.46 28.40
CA ALA A 32 47.63 -5.41 27.38
C ALA A 32 47.21 -6.25 26.16
N GLY A 33 46.82 -5.56 25.09
CA GLY A 33 46.86 -6.01 23.70
C GLY A 33 46.40 -7.44 23.40
N THR A 34 45.13 -7.59 23.02
CA THR A 34 44.74 -8.64 22.08
C THR A 34 44.33 -7.99 20.76
N GLU A 35 45.23 -8.12 19.80
CA GLU A 35 44.95 -8.06 18.37
C GLU A 35 43.66 -8.85 18.06
N ASN A 36 42.78 -8.26 17.25
CA ASN A 36 41.89 -8.91 16.28
C ASN A 36 41.63 -10.42 16.50
N GLY A 37 41.01 -10.76 17.64
CA GLY A 37 40.62 -12.12 17.98
C GLY A 37 39.35 -12.51 17.24
N GLU A 38 39.32 -13.74 16.74
CA GLU A 38 38.21 -14.36 16.02
C GLU A 38 36.84 -14.03 16.64
N SER A 39 35.88 -13.67 15.78
CA SER A 39 34.49 -13.32 16.08
C SER A 39 33.72 -14.46 16.77
N SER A 40 34.02 -14.75 18.03
CA SER A 40 33.31 -15.74 18.83
C SER A 40 31.93 -15.19 19.22
N GLY A 41 30.98 -15.25 18.29
CA GLY A 41 29.60 -14.84 18.55
C GLY A 41 28.76 -14.62 17.29
N TRP A 42 29.36 -14.23 16.16
CA TRP A 42 28.62 -14.07 14.90
C TRP A 42 28.64 -15.35 14.07
N PRO A 43 27.49 -15.91 13.64
CA PRO A 43 27.42 -17.25 13.06
C PRO A 43 27.86 -17.32 11.58
N LEU A 44 28.35 -16.23 10.98
CA LEU A 44 28.66 -16.16 9.56
C LEU A 44 30.16 -16.32 9.27
N ASN A 45 30.47 -17.38 8.51
CA ASN A 45 31.80 -17.60 7.95
C ASN A 45 32.02 -16.83 6.63
N SER A 46 30.96 -16.28 6.06
CA SER A 46 30.95 -15.49 4.82
C SER A 46 29.85 -14.43 4.91
N VAL A 47 30.15 -13.19 4.52
CA VAL A 47 29.20 -12.07 4.46
C VAL A 47 29.18 -11.47 3.06
N ASP A 48 28.08 -10.81 2.70
CA ASP A 48 27.98 -10.07 1.43
C ASP A 48 29.12 -9.04 1.34
N PRO A 49 29.89 -8.97 0.24
CA PRO A 49 31.02 -8.06 0.12
C PRO A 49 30.68 -6.57 0.30
N LYS A 50 29.42 -6.17 0.07
CA LYS A 50 28.99 -4.78 0.24
C LYS A 50 28.85 -4.37 1.70
N GLN A 51 28.55 -5.33 2.59
CA GLN A 51 28.36 -5.12 4.04
C GLN A 51 27.53 -3.87 4.40
N THR A 52 26.49 -3.54 3.63
CA THR A 52 25.63 -2.37 3.89
C THR A 52 24.85 -2.52 5.19
N TRP A 53 24.42 -3.75 5.51
CA TRP A 53 23.58 -4.08 6.68
C TRP A 53 22.34 -3.17 6.80
N MET A 54 21.82 -2.78 5.64
CA MET A 54 20.62 -1.97 5.47
C MET A 54 19.57 -2.78 4.73
N THR A 55 18.34 -2.84 5.25
CA THR A 55 17.23 -3.60 4.65
C THR A 55 16.54 -2.80 3.56
N SER A 56 17.30 -2.31 2.58
CA SER A 56 16.81 -1.48 1.49
C SER A 56 17.44 -1.83 0.15
N GLU A 57 16.75 -1.36 -0.87
CA GLU A 57 17.15 -1.34 -2.25
C GLU A 57 17.22 0.11 -2.71
N THR A 58 18.43 0.62 -2.98
CA THR A 58 18.53 1.93 -3.62
C THR A 58 18.00 1.86 -5.05
N VAL A 59 17.15 2.82 -5.43
CA VAL A 59 16.55 2.97 -6.75
C VAL A 59 16.80 4.39 -7.24
N GLN A 60 17.30 4.52 -8.47
CA GLN A 60 17.35 5.78 -9.19
C GLN A 60 16.21 5.82 -10.19
N LEU A 61 15.43 6.90 -10.16
CA LEU A 61 14.38 7.18 -11.12
C LEU A 61 14.81 8.35 -12.00
N ASP A 62 14.91 8.11 -13.30
CA ASP A 62 15.17 9.15 -14.30
C ASP A 62 13.81 9.60 -14.83
N ILE A 63 13.33 10.73 -14.30
CA ILE A 63 11.96 11.19 -14.48
C ILE A 63 11.94 12.31 -15.53
N SER A 64 11.08 12.17 -16.54
CA SER A 64 10.76 13.22 -17.50
C SER A 64 9.32 13.66 -17.35
N ILE A 65 9.11 14.95 -17.12
CA ILE A 65 7.78 15.57 -17.05
C ILE A 65 7.69 16.78 -17.98
N ASP A 66 6.50 17.02 -18.53
CA ASP A 66 6.24 18.14 -19.43
C ASP A 66 6.13 19.46 -18.67
N ASP A 67 5.39 19.44 -17.57
CA ASP A 67 5.11 20.61 -16.73
C ASP A 67 5.80 20.47 -15.37
N GLU A 68 5.84 21.57 -14.59
CA GLU A 68 6.41 21.58 -13.24
C GLU A 68 5.45 20.88 -12.27
N ALA A 69 5.96 19.91 -11.49
CA ALA A 69 5.13 19.06 -10.65
C ALA A 69 5.89 18.47 -9.46
N ASP A 70 5.13 18.05 -8.45
CA ASP A 70 5.61 17.21 -7.36
C ASP A 70 5.46 15.73 -7.73
N ILE A 71 6.56 14.98 -7.59
CA ILE A 71 6.57 13.53 -7.73
C ILE A 71 6.67 12.90 -6.35
N THR A 72 5.70 12.03 -6.02
CA THR A 72 5.68 11.28 -4.76
C THR A 72 5.82 9.79 -5.03
N ALA A 73 6.83 9.16 -4.44
CA ALA A 73 6.98 7.72 -4.40
C ALA A 73 6.37 7.16 -3.13
N GLN A 74 5.56 6.11 -3.26
CA GLN A 74 4.77 5.58 -2.15
C GLN A 74 4.50 4.09 -2.28
N THR A 75 4.26 3.43 -1.15
CA THR A 75 3.84 2.02 -1.14
C THR A 75 2.47 1.85 -1.79
N ILE A 76 2.26 0.70 -2.44
CA ILE A 76 0.99 0.29 -3.06
C ILE A 76 0.53 -1.05 -2.47
N MET A 77 -0.74 -1.41 -2.67
CA MET A 77 -1.35 -2.65 -2.16
C MET A 77 -1.27 -2.83 -0.62
N ASN A 78 -1.03 -1.73 0.11
CA ASN A 78 -1.11 -1.71 1.57
C ASN A 78 -2.43 -1.06 1.98
N GLU A 79 -2.91 -1.36 3.18
CA GLU A 79 -4.08 -0.68 3.77
C GLU A 79 -3.76 0.77 4.19
N LYS A 80 -2.48 1.15 4.22
CA LYS A 80 -1.99 2.51 4.53
C LYS A 80 -0.78 2.92 3.69
N VAL A 81 -0.90 4.06 3.01
CA VAL A 81 0.17 4.62 2.17
C VAL A 81 1.34 5.05 3.05
N THR A 82 2.55 4.64 2.68
CA THR A 82 3.78 5.19 3.22
C THR A 82 4.56 5.88 2.11
N VAL A 83 4.87 7.16 2.31
CA VAL A 83 5.70 7.94 1.38
C VAL A 83 7.15 7.50 1.54
N LEU A 84 7.71 7.00 0.44
CA LEU A 84 9.10 6.55 0.32
C LEU A 84 10.04 7.72 0.00
N GLY A 85 9.53 8.74 -0.70
CA GLY A 85 10.24 9.99 -0.99
C GLY A 85 9.40 10.91 -1.85
N GLN A 86 9.77 12.18 -1.92
CA GLN A 86 9.13 13.18 -2.77
C GLN A 86 10.19 14.08 -3.41
N LYS A 87 9.92 14.54 -4.64
CA LYS A 87 10.78 15.50 -5.35
C LYS A 87 9.94 16.46 -6.18
N HIS A 88 10.23 17.74 -6.05
CA HIS A 88 9.71 18.77 -6.94
C HIS A 88 10.56 18.84 -8.22
N LEU A 89 9.93 18.83 -9.39
CA LEU A 89 10.62 18.76 -10.68
C LEU A 89 10.10 19.82 -11.65
N LYS A 90 10.99 20.28 -12.54
CA LYS A 90 10.68 21.12 -13.69
C LYS A 90 11.38 20.56 -14.93
N GLY A 91 10.65 19.85 -15.78
CA GLY A 91 11.22 19.16 -16.95
C GLY A 91 11.76 17.76 -16.60
N SER A 92 13.05 17.49 -16.84
CA SER A 92 13.65 16.19 -16.46
C SER A 92 14.43 16.30 -15.15
N GLY A 93 14.39 15.26 -14.32
CA GLY A 93 15.20 15.17 -13.11
C GLY A 93 15.39 13.74 -12.63
N VAL A 94 16.30 13.56 -11.68
CA VAL A 94 16.62 12.26 -11.09
C VAL A 94 16.13 12.23 -9.65
N MET A 95 15.49 11.14 -9.23
CA MET A 95 15.06 10.93 -7.85
C MET A 95 15.71 9.66 -7.30
N PHE A 96 16.40 9.77 -6.17
CA PHE A 96 16.98 8.63 -5.46
C PHE A 96 16.08 8.20 -4.31
N LEU A 97 15.87 6.89 -4.20
CA LEU A 97 15.02 6.29 -3.19
C LEU A 97 15.76 5.13 -2.53
N ASP A 98 15.61 4.98 -1.22
CA ASP A 98 15.90 3.71 -0.54
C ASP A 98 14.58 3.01 -0.29
N VAL A 99 14.25 2.04 -1.15
CA VAL A 99 13.00 1.28 -1.05
C VAL A 99 13.23 0.14 -0.07
N PRO A 100 12.45 0.02 1.02
CA PRO A 100 12.56 -1.12 1.92
C PRO A 100 12.54 -2.46 1.19
N GLN A 101 13.32 -3.43 1.65
CA GLN A 101 13.23 -4.80 1.18
C GLN A 101 11.99 -5.47 1.78
N GLY A 102 11.21 -6.22 1.00
CA GLY A 102 10.08 -7.00 1.54
C GLY A 102 8.77 -6.21 1.74
N ILE A 103 8.66 -4.96 1.30
CA ILE A 103 7.39 -4.19 1.22
C ILE A 103 6.61 -4.44 -0.08
N GLY A 104 6.91 -5.53 -0.79
CA GLY A 104 6.37 -5.85 -2.11
C GLY A 104 7.43 -5.83 -3.22
N GLY A 105 7.05 -6.28 -4.42
CA GLY A 105 7.89 -6.28 -5.61
C GLY A 105 7.84 -4.96 -6.40
N SER A 106 7.09 -3.97 -5.93
CA SER A 106 6.79 -2.74 -6.66
C SER A 106 6.37 -1.58 -5.74
N PHE A 107 6.35 -0.37 -6.26
CA PHE A 107 5.83 0.83 -5.59
C PHE A 107 5.17 1.78 -6.60
N GLY A 108 4.40 2.75 -6.10
CA GLY A 108 3.68 3.72 -6.92
C GLY A 108 4.39 5.06 -6.99
N LEU A 109 4.37 5.69 -8.16
CA LEU A 109 4.70 7.10 -8.34
C LEU A 109 3.43 7.90 -8.62
N VAL A 110 3.32 9.05 -7.99
CA VAL A 110 2.24 10.02 -8.15
C VAL A 110 2.82 11.31 -8.70
N TYR A 111 2.29 11.78 -9.82
CA TYR A 111 2.56 13.09 -10.40
C TYR A 111 1.41 14.04 -10.02
N ASP A 112 1.76 15.20 -9.48
CA ASP A 112 0.82 16.23 -9.05
C ASP A 112 1.36 17.63 -9.43
N ASP A 113 0.75 18.27 -10.43
CA ASP A 113 1.08 19.64 -10.84
C ASP A 113 0.21 20.70 -10.14
N GLY A 114 -0.66 20.26 -9.21
CA GLY A 114 -1.58 21.11 -8.47
C GLY A 114 -2.75 21.66 -9.27
N VAL A 115 -2.89 21.30 -10.56
CA VAL A 115 -3.92 21.84 -11.47
C VAL A 115 -4.74 20.72 -12.12
N SER A 116 -4.08 19.74 -12.73
CA SER A 116 -4.69 18.60 -13.40
C SER A 116 -4.90 17.42 -12.44
N PRO A 117 -5.80 16.48 -12.77
CA PRO A 117 -5.91 15.22 -12.04
C PRO A 117 -4.55 14.50 -11.97
N LYS A 118 -4.28 13.91 -10.80
CA LYS A 118 -3.01 13.21 -10.56
C LYS A 118 -2.81 12.07 -11.56
N GLN A 119 -1.55 11.83 -11.90
CA GLN A 119 -1.16 10.68 -12.72
C GLN A 119 -0.38 9.68 -11.88
N TYR A 120 -0.52 8.41 -12.23
CA TYR A 120 0.02 7.31 -11.43
C TYR A 120 0.83 6.36 -12.32
N ARG A 121 1.94 5.85 -11.78
CA ARG A 121 2.78 4.83 -12.42
C ARG A 121 3.19 3.77 -11.41
N GLN A 122 3.11 2.50 -11.79
CA GLN A 122 3.72 1.42 -11.03
C GLN A 122 5.17 1.20 -11.46
N ILE A 123 6.05 1.07 -10.48
CA ILE A 123 7.46 0.78 -10.66
C ILE A 123 7.75 -0.59 -10.08
N ASN A 124 8.12 -1.54 -10.93
CA ASN A 124 8.46 -2.90 -10.52
C ASN A 124 9.96 -3.04 -10.29
N LEU A 125 10.30 -3.74 -9.22
CA LEU A 125 11.67 -3.99 -8.78
C LEU A 125 12.20 -5.33 -9.33
N ALA A 126 11.31 -6.29 -9.60
CA ALA A 126 11.67 -7.61 -10.12
C ALA A 126 12.34 -7.53 -11.50
N GLY A 127 13.47 -8.24 -11.68
CA GLY A 127 14.19 -8.33 -12.95
C GLY A 127 15.06 -7.12 -13.32
N ASN A 128 14.94 -5.99 -12.60
CA ASN A 128 15.73 -4.78 -12.83
C ASN A 128 17.08 -4.84 -12.11
N ASN A 129 17.95 -5.75 -12.56
CA ASN A 129 19.36 -5.85 -12.15
C ASN A 129 20.18 -4.69 -12.75
N GLY A 130 19.90 -3.46 -12.30
CA GLY A 130 20.49 -2.22 -12.79
C GLY A 130 19.56 -1.05 -12.48
N LYS A 131 19.63 -0.54 -11.25
CA LYS A 131 18.66 0.33 -10.55
C LYS A 131 18.56 1.77 -11.09
N VAL A 132 18.49 1.96 -12.40
CA VAL A 132 18.07 3.20 -13.06
C VAL A 132 16.81 2.88 -13.84
N ILE A 133 15.72 3.56 -13.53
CA ILE A 133 14.41 3.33 -14.16
C ILE A 133 13.96 4.63 -14.80
N ASP A 134 13.81 4.61 -16.12
CA ASP A 134 13.24 5.72 -16.87
C ASP A 134 11.73 5.76 -16.66
N VAL A 135 11.22 6.91 -16.24
CA VAL A 135 9.80 7.16 -16.03
C VAL A 135 9.41 8.45 -16.72
N SER A 136 8.29 8.44 -17.43
CA SER A 136 7.74 9.67 -17.99
C SER A 136 6.28 9.90 -17.59
N PHE A 137 5.96 11.16 -17.37
CA PHE A 137 4.60 11.67 -17.27
C PHE A 137 4.38 12.67 -18.41
N GLN A 138 3.19 12.67 -18.99
CA GLN A 138 2.82 13.59 -20.06
C GLN A 138 1.73 14.52 -19.58
N SER A 139 1.83 15.79 -19.90
CA SER A 139 0.76 16.75 -19.60
C SER A 139 -0.54 16.33 -20.27
N GLU A 140 -1.68 16.60 -19.61
CA GLU A 140 -2.98 16.31 -20.23
C GLU A 140 -3.16 17.09 -21.54
N SER A 141 -2.55 18.27 -21.66
CA SER A 141 -2.53 19.07 -22.89
C SER A 141 -1.80 18.36 -24.04
N ALA A 142 -0.69 17.67 -23.76
CA ALA A 142 -0.03 16.78 -24.72
C ALA A 142 -0.89 15.56 -25.06
N THR A 143 -1.68 15.02 -24.11
CA THR A 143 -2.65 13.93 -24.38
C THR A 143 -3.94 14.38 -25.06
N GLN A 144 -4.29 15.68 -25.06
CA GLN A 144 -5.37 16.24 -25.90
C GLN A 144 -4.87 16.52 -27.33
N ALA A 145 -3.60 16.94 -27.48
CA ALA A 145 -2.93 17.07 -28.78
C ALA A 145 -2.60 15.71 -29.42
N SER A 146 -2.50 14.66 -28.59
CA SER A 146 -2.29 13.26 -28.98
C SER A 146 -3.43 12.32 -28.60
N ALA A 147 -4.63 12.86 -28.33
CA ALA A 147 -5.84 12.14 -28.72
C ALA A 147 -5.55 11.80 -30.17
N PRO A 148 -5.48 10.53 -30.56
CA PRO A 148 -5.09 10.19 -31.91
C PRO A 148 -5.92 11.10 -32.78
N ALA A 149 -5.23 11.93 -33.57
CA ALA A 149 -5.91 12.61 -34.65
C ALA A 149 -6.82 11.55 -35.27
N ILE A 150 -7.98 11.95 -35.76
CA ILE A 150 -8.92 11.07 -36.46
C ILE A 150 -8.22 10.16 -37.52
N GLN A 151 -6.94 10.42 -37.85
CA GLN A 151 -5.92 9.47 -38.28
C GLN A 151 -5.58 8.34 -37.24
N ARG A 152 -6.48 7.40 -36.96
CA ARG A 152 -6.40 6.06 -37.59
C ARG A 152 -7.72 5.28 -37.55
N ALA A 153 -8.84 5.98 -37.58
CA ALA A 153 -10.08 5.38 -38.10
C ALA A 153 -9.93 4.96 -39.59
N SER A 154 -8.85 5.37 -40.26
CA SER A 154 -8.59 5.08 -41.68
C SER A 154 -7.73 3.84 -41.97
N THR A 155 -7.27 3.06 -40.96
CA THR A 155 -6.63 1.76 -41.22
C THR A 155 -7.00 0.62 -40.26
N ARG A 156 -7.63 0.88 -39.11
CA ARG A 156 -8.43 -0.18 -38.48
C ARG A 156 -9.68 -0.30 -39.34
N THR A 157 -9.82 -1.40 -40.07
CA THR A 157 -11.02 -1.64 -40.88
C THR A 157 -12.23 -1.32 -40.01
N ALA A 158 -13.10 -0.43 -40.49
CA ALA A 158 -14.36 -0.08 -39.84
C ALA A 158 -15.32 -1.29 -39.85
N THR A 159 -14.99 -2.35 -39.12
CA THR A 159 -15.73 -3.62 -39.11
C THR A 159 -16.64 -3.79 -37.89
N ALA A 160 -16.52 -2.97 -36.85
CA ALA A 160 -17.32 -3.09 -35.61
C ALA A 160 -17.93 -1.77 -35.12
N SER A 161 -18.60 -1.01 -36.00
CA SER A 161 -19.31 0.22 -35.62
C SER A 161 -20.41 0.01 -34.57
N SER A 162 -20.82 -1.23 -34.32
CA SER A 162 -21.82 -1.63 -33.34
C SER A 162 -21.35 -1.51 -31.89
N LEU A 163 -20.03 -1.50 -31.64
CA LEU A 163 -19.43 -1.31 -30.30
C LEU A 163 -19.28 0.17 -29.92
N TYR A 164 -19.66 1.10 -30.81
CA TYR A 164 -19.61 2.54 -30.59
C TYR A 164 -21.00 3.10 -30.28
N SER A 165 -21.08 3.97 -29.28
CA SER A 165 -22.27 4.75 -28.97
C SER A 165 -21.90 6.15 -28.49
N ASN A 166 -22.91 6.97 -28.24
CA ASN A 166 -22.77 8.14 -27.38
C ASN A 166 -23.19 7.76 -25.96
N SER A 167 -22.54 8.35 -24.97
CA SER A 167 -23.02 8.32 -23.59
C SER A 167 -24.26 9.22 -23.43
N ILE A 168 -25.05 8.97 -22.39
CA ILE A 168 -26.24 9.77 -22.05
C ILE A 168 -25.81 11.04 -21.34
N LEU A 169 -24.90 10.91 -20.37
CA LEU A 169 -24.18 12.03 -19.77
C LEU A 169 -22.90 12.29 -20.56
N ALA A 170 -22.55 13.55 -20.81
CA ALA A 170 -21.29 13.88 -21.46
C ALA A 170 -20.09 13.45 -20.59
N ASP A 171 -19.08 12.85 -21.20
CA ASP A 171 -17.83 12.55 -20.52
C ASP A 171 -16.96 13.80 -20.36
N CYS A 172 -16.12 13.82 -19.33
CA CYS A 172 -15.12 14.86 -19.10
C CYS A 172 -13.70 14.44 -19.49
N GLY A 173 -13.56 13.34 -20.25
CA GLY A 173 -12.27 12.78 -20.62
C GLY A 173 -11.85 11.61 -19.73
N TYR A 174 -10.55 11.40 -19.61
CA TYR A 174 -9.97 10.27 -18.87
C TYR A 174 -9.40 10.72 -17.53
N MET A 175 -9.58 9.90 -16.51
CA MET A 175 -8.86 9.99 -15.25
C MET A 175 -7.88 8.83 -15.13
N ASN A 176 -6.66 9.11 -14.66
CA ASN A 176 -5.59 8.11 -14.51
C ASN A 176 -5.62 7.48 -13.13
N PHE A 177 -5.27 6.19 -13.06
CA PHE A 177 -5.11 5.44 -11.83
C PHE A 177 -3.86 4.57 -11.90
N GLY A 178 -3.33 4.18 -10.74
CA GLY A 178 -2.26 3.20 -10.67
C GLY A 178 -2.75 1.85 -11.21
N SER A 179 -1.90 1.13 -11.92
CA SER A 179 -2.23 -0.21 -12.45
C SER A 179 -2.63 -1.20 -11.35
N TRP A 180 -2.05 -1.07 -10.16
CA TRP A 180 -2.41 -1.84 -8.97
C TRP A 180 -3.88 -1.71 -8.56
N ALA A 181 -4.62 -0.70 -9.04
CA ALA A 181 -6.06 -0.60 -8.76
C ALA A 181 -6.86 -1.78 -9.33
N TRP A 182 -6.42 -2.40 -10.43
CA TRP A 182 -7.04 -3.65 -10.93
C TRP A 182 -6.79 -4.84 -9.99
N GLU A 183 -5.59 -4.94 -9.42
CA GLU A 183 -5.25 -5.99 -8.44
C GLU A 183 -6.04 -5.80 -7.14
N ASP A 184 -6.10 -4.58 -6.61
CA ASP A 184 -6.89 -4.24 -5.42
C ASP A 184 -8.38 -4.58 -5.63
N ILE A 185 -8.94 -4.31 -6.82
CA ILE A 185 -10.32 -4.69 -7.16
C ILE A 185 -10.49 -6.21 -7.23
N ALA A 186 -9.57 -6.94 -7.86
CA ALA A 186 -9.63 -8.41 -7.94
C ALA A 186 -9.51 -9.07 -6.55
N ILE A 187 -8.84 -8.42 -5.59
CA ILE A 187 -8.77 -8.87 -4.19
C ILE A 187 -10.07 -8.56 -3.44
N ALA A 188 -10.61 -7.34 -3.57
CA ALA A 188 -11.84 -6.97 -2.87
C ALA A 188 -13.09 -7.64 -3.45
N LEU A 189 -13.12 -7.86 -4.76
CA LEU A 189 -14.22 -8.46 -5.52
C LEU A 189 -13.72 -9.67 -6.32
N THR A 190 -13.17 -10.66 -5.60
CA THR A 190 -12.61 -11.88 -6.18
C THR A 190 -13.65 -12.63 -6.98
N GLU A 191 -13.30 -12.96 -8.23
CA GLU A 191 -14.14 -13.72 -9.15
C GLU A 191 -14.69 -14.99 -8.51
N GLY A 192 -16.01 -15.18 -8.59
CA GLY A 192 -16.72 -16.33 -8.04
C GLY A 192 -16.85 -16.33 -6.50
N LEU A 193 -16.26 -15.36 -5.80
CA LEU A 193 -16.42 -15.17 -4.36
C LEU A 193 -17.45 -14.06 -4.08
N LYS A 194 -18.63 -14.48 -3.60
CA LYS A 194 -19.69 -13.58 -3.11
C LYS A 194 -19.12 -12.46 -2.22
N SER A 195 -19.35 -11.19 -2.58
CA SER A 195 -18.71 -10.04 -1.88
C SER A 195 -19.04 -10.01 -0.38
N TYR A 196 -20.21 -10.52 -0.01
CA TYR A 196 -20.67 -10.60 1.37
C TYR A 196 -20.00 -11.68 2.24
N ASN A 197 -19.08 -12.44 1.66
CA ASN A 197 -18.20 -13.38 2.35
C ASN A 197 -16.75 -12.88 2.43
N ASN A 198 -16.39 -11.82 1.67
CA ASN A 198 -15.02 -11.29 1.64
C ASN A 198 -14.79 -10.19 2.70
N HIS A 199 -15.85 -9.49 3.13
CA HIS A 199 -15.82 -8.46 4.18
C HIS A 199 -14.89 -7.25 3.92
N LYS A 200 -14.25 -7.17 2.74
CA LYS A 200 -13.40 -6.04 2.31
C LYS A 200 -14.15 -4.79 1.88
N ALA A 201 -15.45 -4.91 1.62
CA ALA A 201 -16.26 -3.85 1.01
C ALA A 201 -17.60 -3.67 1.74
N MET A 202 -18.09 -2.44 1.74
CA MET A 202 -19.48 -2.09 2.09
C MET A 202 -20.41 -2.62 1.01
N ILE A 203 -21.44 -3.39 1.39
CA ILE A 203 -22.30 -4.13 0.43
C ILE A 203 -23.76 -3.68 0.43
N ASP A 204 -24.10 -2.78 1.34
CA ASP A 204 -25.40 -2.11 1.42
C ASP A 204 -25.14 -0.66 1.82
N TYR A 205 -25.24 0.28 0.86
CA TYR A 205 -24.83 1.64 1.13
C TYR A 205 -25.51 2.70 0.26
N GLU A 206 -25.61 3.87 0.88
CA GLU A 206 -25.88 5.15 0.25
C GLU A 206 -24.96 6.22 0.84
N ILE A 207 -24.68 7.25 0.05
CA ILE A 207 -23.71 8.29 0.38
C ILE A 207 -24.45 9.61 0.59
N MET A 208 -24.15 10.29 1.69
CA MET A 208 -24.63 11.63 1.97
C MET A 208 -23.68 12.65 1.34
N SER A 209 -24.26 13.58 0.57
CA SER A 209 -23.47 14.66 0.00
C SER A 209 -22.96 15.62 1.06
N ARG A 210 -21.66 15.93 1.03
CA ARG A 210 -21.00 16.85 1.97
C ARG A 210 -21.03 18.32 1.51
N GLY A 211 -21.30 18.56 0.23
CA GLY A 211 -21.03 19.85 -0.44
C GLY A 211 -19.54 20.06 -0.72
N GLU A 212 -19.19 20.84 -1.74
CA GLU A 212 -17.80 21.18 -2.05
C GLU A 212 -17.22 22.21 -1.08
N VAL A 213 -16.04 21.93 -0.51
CA VAL A 213 -15.29 22.90 0.29
C VAL A 213 -14.30 23.63 -0.61
N THR A 214 -14.44 24.95 -0.74
CA THR A 214 -13.44 25.78 -1.43
C THR A 214 -12.08 25.71 -0.74
N SER A 215 -11.02 26.11 -1.43
CA SER A 215 -9.70 26.32 -0.81
C SER A 215 -9.71 27.29 0.38
N GLY A 216 -10.76 28.12 0.52
CA GLY A 216 -11.00 29.02 1.65
C GLY A 216 -11.87 28.46 2.78
N GLY A 217 -12.33 27.21 2.70
CA GLY A 217 -13.16 26.57 3.73
C GLY A 217 -14.67 26.84 3.65
N GLU A 218 -15.13 27.56 2.63
CA GLU A 218 -16.57 27.78 2.39
C GLU A 218 -17.20 26.57 1.69
N TYR A 219 -18.33 26.09 2.21
CA TYR A 219 -19.12 25.00 1.62
C TYR A 219 -20.04 25.54 0.50
N HIS A 220 -20.00 24.91 -0.66
CA HIS A 220 -20.90 25.16 -1.80
C HIS A 220 -22.14 24.25 -1.78
N THR A 221 -23.14 24.64 -2.58
CA THR A 221 -24.47 24.01 -2.67
C THR A 221 -24.51 22.66 -3.39
N SER A 222 -23.39 22.15 -3.90
CA SER A 222 -23.30 20.83 -4.54
C SER A 222 -21.94 20.20 -4.29
N GLU A 223 -21.91 18.86 -4.30
CA GLU A 223 -20.68 18.06 -4.34
C GLU A 223 -20.52 17.50 -5.74
N THR A 224 -19.39 17.79 -6.38
CA THR A 224 -19.00 17.12 -7.61
C THR A 224 -18.28 15.83 -7.30
N VAL A 225 -18.78 14.74 -7.89
CA VAL A 225 -18.19 13.41 -7.85
C VAL A 225 -17.85 12.99 -9.26
N TYR A 226 -16.61 12.55 -9.49
CA TYR A 226 -16.22 11.94 -10.74
C TYR A 226 -16.39 10.43 -10.67
N LEU A 227 -17.13 9.86 -11.62
CA LEU A 227 -17.30 8.42 -11.81
C LEU A 227 -16.48 7.98 -13.01
N SER A 228 -15.43 7.19 -12.79
CA SER A 228 -14.54 6.71 -13.85
C SER A 228 -14.68 5.20 -14.04
N MET A 229 -14.93 4.76 -15.26
CA MET A 229 -14.94 3.32 -15.60
C MET A 229 -13.58 2.70 -15.31
N LEU A 230 -13.51 1.54 -14.66
CA LEU A 230 -12.21 1.02 -14.21
C LEU A 230 -11.96 -0.44 -14.56
N TYR A 231 -12.86 -1.34 -14.21
CA TYR A 231 -12.66 -2.78 -14.35
C TYR A 231 -14.01 -3.50 -14.56
N GLY A 232 -14.01 -4.69 -15.14
CA GLY A 232 -15.20 -5.53 -15.21
C GLY A 232 -14.89 -6.95 -15.66
N TYR A 233 -15.68 -7.91 -15.17
CA TYR A 233 -15.57 -9.31 -15.55
C TYR A 233 -16.97 -9.93 -15.70
N THR A 234 -17.57 -9.77 -16.88
CA THR A 234 -18.89 -10.32 -17.18
C THR A 234 -18.91 -11.09 -18.49
N GLY A 235 -19.81 -12.06 -18.60
CA GLY A 235 -20.08 -12.76 -19.86
C GLY A 235 -21.31 -12.26 -20.61
N THR A 236 -22.01 -11.26 -20.07
CA THR A 236 -23.20 -10.69 -20.71
C THR A 236 -22.82 -9.55 -21.65
N THR A 237 -23.53 -9.47 -22.76
CA THR A 237 -23.43 -8.36 -23.71
C THR A 237 -24.75 -7.60 -23.83
N ASP A 238 -25.73 -7.96 -23.00
CA ASP A 238 -27.01 -7.30 -22.94
C ASP A 238 -26.83 -5.87 -22.42
N THR A 239 -27.67 -4.95 -22.91
CA THR A 239 -27.67 -3.57 -22.42
C THR A 239 -27.79 -3.52 -20.90
N ARG A 240 -26.83 -2.82 -20.29
CA ARG A 240 -26.81 -2.48 -18.87
C ARG A 240 -26.39 -1.04 -18.73
N VAL A 241 -27.34 -0.19 -18.34
CA VAL A 241 -27.09 1.25 -18.21
C VAL A 241 -26.75 1.57 -16.77
N VAL A 242 -25.52 2.05 -16.56
CA VAL A 242 -25.13 2.60 -15.27
C VAL A 242 -25.77 3.97 -15.09
N GLY A 243 -26.16 4.27 -13.86
CA GLY A 243 -26.64 5.57 -13.46
C GLY A 243 -26.52 5.78 -11.95
N TYR A 244 -26.98 6.94 -11.51
CA TYR A 244 -27.05 7.29 -10.10
C TYR A 244 -28.43 7.84 -9.76
N TYR A 245 -28.81 7.73 -8.49
CA TYR A 245 -30.05 8.31 -7.98
C TYR A 245 -29.77 9.25 -6.81
N THR A 246 -30.63 10.24 -6.60
CA THR A 246 -30.53 11.19 -5.48
C THR A 246 -31.87 11.35 -4.77
N HIS A 247 -31.89 11.59 -3.46
CA HIS A 247 -33.09 11.85 -2.65
C HIS A 247 -32.78 12.61 -1.36
N SER A 248 -33.80 13.14 -0.67
CA SER A 248 -33.64 13.86 0.61
C SER A 248 -33.71 12.95 1.85
N GLY A 249 -33.46 11.65 1.71
CA GLY A 249 -33.51 10.65 2.81
C GLY A 249 -34.84 9.91 2.98
N ASN A 250 -35.95 10.39 2.40
CA ASN A 250 -37.27 9.74 2.50
C ASN A 250 -37.85 9.26 1.16
N TYR A 251 -37.05 9.32 0.09
CA TYR A 251 -37.38 8.91 -1.28
C TYR A 251 -38.56 9.61 -1.97
N SER A 252 -39.27 10.52 -1.29
CA SER A 252 -40.42 11.23 -1.88
C SER A 252 -40.05 12.09 -3.09
N ASP A 253 -38.78 12.49 -3.16
CA ASP A 253 -38.20 13.34 -4.19
C ASP A 253 -37.07 12.63 -4.95
N ILE A 254 -37.08 11.29 -5.00
CA ILE A 254 -36.05 10.54 -5.71
C ILE A 254 -35.99 10.93 -7.19
N GLU A 255 -34.76 11.04 -7.71
CA GLU A 255 -34.47 11.26 -9.12
C GLU A 255 -33.45 10.24 -9.60
N PHE A 256 -33.64 9.71 -10.82
CA PHE A 256 -32.76 8.74 -11.45
C PHE A 256 -32.10 9.36 -12.68
N HIS A 257 -30.78 9.22 -12.79
CA HIS A 257 -29.98 9.82 -13.86
C HIS A 257 -29.14 8.75 -14.55
N ASP A 258 -29.47 8.44 -15.80
CA ASP A 258 -28.72 7.47 -16.61
C ASP A 258 -27.41 8.09 -17.13
N ILE A 259 -26.34 7.30 -17.22
CA ILE A 259 -25.01 7.76 -17.67
C ILE A 259 -24.60 7.09 -18.99
N ALA A 260 -24.47 5.76 -19.02
CA ALA A 260 -23.94 5.04 -20.19
C ALA A 260 -24.32 3.55 -20.17
N ASP A 261 -24.44 2.92 -21.36
CA ASP A 261 -24.63 1.46 -21.51
C ASP A 261 -23.28 0.74 -21.52
N VAL A 262 -22.86 0.25 -20.36
CA VAL A 262 -21.46 -0.10 -20.08
C VAL A 262 -21.05 -1.50 -20.54
N LEU A 263 -21.99 -2.36 -20.91
CA LEU A 263 -21.70 -3.75 -21.33
C LEU A 263 -21.83 -3.96 -22.82
N LYS A 264 -22.76 -3.26 -23.47
CA LYS A 264 -22.96 -3.39 -24.90
C LYS A 264 -21.88 -2.69 -25.72
N TYR A 265 -21.45 -1.52 -25.28
CA TYR A 265 -20.53 -0.66 -26.03
C TYR A 265 -19.17 -0.58 -25.36
N ASP A 266 -18.13 -0.56 -26.18
CA ASP A 266 -16.75 -0.42 -25.74
C ASP A 266 -16.21 1.00 -25.91
N TYR A 267 -16.89 1.79 -26.74
CA TYR A 267 -16.51 3.16 -27.05
C TYR A 267 -17.69 4.12 -26.91
N PHE A 268 -17.46 5.24 -26.20
CA PHE A 268 -18.40 6.34 -26.07
C PHE A 268 -17.82 7.62 -26.65
N ASN A 269 -18.56 8.31 -27.50
CA ASN A 269 -18.13 9.56 -28.11
C ASN A 269 -16.75 9.44 -28.82
N GLY A 270 -16.45 8.25 -29.34
CA GLY A 270 -15.17 7.92 -29.97
C GLY A 270 -14.01 7.56 -29.03
N LYS A 271 -14.25 7.48 -27.72
CA LYS A 271 -13.25 7.15 -26.68
C LYS A 271 -13.53 5.76 -26.09
N ALA A 272 -12.50 4.94 -25.88
CA ALA A 272 -12.63 3.65 -25.20
C ALA A 272 -13.04 3.83 -23.74
N LYS A 273 -13.82 2.89 -23.18
CA LYS A 273 -14.30 2.97 -21.80
C LYS A 273 -13.17 2.91 -20.77
N VAL A 274 -12.16 2.07 -21.02
CA VAL A 274 -10.97 1.87 -20.18
C VAL A 274 -9.77 1.70 -21.08
N GLN A 275 -8.62 2.21 -20.65
CA GLN A 275 -7.36 2.04 -21.36
C GLN A 275 -6.21 1.73 -20.40
N TYR A 276 -5.16 1.10 -20.89
CA TYR A 276 -3.95 0.77 -20.14
C TYR A 276 -2.68 1.03 -20.96
N GLN A 277 -1.55 1.15 -20.25
CA GLN A 277 -0.21 1.23 -20.86
C GLN A 277 0.63 0.03 -20.45
N LEU A 278 1.52 -0.38 -21.34
CA LEU A 278 2.45 -1.46 -21.11
C LEU A 278 3.89 -0.94 -21.08
N ASP A 279 4.71 -1.53 -20.22
CA ASP A 279 6.17 -1.38 -20.21
C ASP A 279 6.64 0.09 -20.15
N ASN A 280 5.91 0.96 -19.43
CA ASN A 280 6.17 2.40 -19.35
C ASN A 280 6.15 3.16 -20.70
N ASN A 281 5.58 2.58 -21.75
CA ASN A 281 5.42 3.26 -23.02
C ASN A 281 4.29 4.31 -22.97
N THR A 282 4.67 5.56 -22.71
CA THR A 282 3.72 6.67 -22.59
C THR A 282 3.09 7.11 -23.90
N SER A 283 3.65 6.70 -25.05
CA SER A 283 3.14 7.05 -26.38
C SER A 283 1.94 6.23 -26.84
N GLN A 284 1.61 5.14 -26.14
CA GLN A 284 0.58 4.20 -26.58
C GLN A 284 -0.37 3.84 -25.43
N TRP A 285 -1.67 3.96 -25.70
CA TRP A 285 -2.74 3.43 -24.87
C TRP A 285 -3.40 2.26 -25.61
N TYR A 286 -3.63 1.18 -24.89
CA TYR A 286 -4.37 0.00 -25.35
C TYR A 286 -5.77 0.05 -24.77
N ASP A 287 -6.75 -0.40 -25.55
CA ASP A 287 -8.16 -0.35 -25.17
C ASP A 287 -8.53 -1.60 -24.34
N ALA A 288 -9.45 -1.46 -23.40
CA ALA A 288 -9.97 -2.56 -22.58
C ALA A 288 -11.49 -2.50 -22.44
N ASN A 289 -12.09 -3.66 -22.16
CA ASN A 289 -13.51 -3.84 -21.95
C ASN A 289 -13.81 -4.76 -20.75
N PHE A 290 -15.08 -5.09 -20.55
CA PHE A 290 -15.56 -5.86 -19.39
C PHE A 290 -15.97 -7.30 -19.74
N ASP A 291 -15.93 -7.69 -21.01
CA ASP A 291 -16.39 -9.01 -21.47
C ASP A 291 -15.28 -10.06 -21.27
N TYR A 292 -15.35 -10.90 -20.25
CA TYR A 292 -14.29 -11.89 -19.98
C TYR A 292 -14.08 -12.88 -21.11
N ARG A 293 -15.05 -12.99 -22.02
CA ARG A 293 -14.97 -13.87 -23.18
C ARG A 293 -14.19 -13.21 -24.31
N ASP A 294 -13.63 -12.03 -24.09
CA ASP A 294 -12.84 -11.27 -25.05
C ASP A 294 -11.36 -11.17 -24.64
N GLY A 295 -10.56 -12.05 -25.21
CA GLY A 295 -9.12 -12.16 -25.00
C GLY A 295 -8.45 -12.96 -26.11
N ASP A 296 -9.05 -12.98 -27.31
CA ASP A 296 -8.74 -13.92 -28.39
C ASP A 296 -7.34 -13.81 -29.00
N LYS A 297 -6.67 -12.67 -28.79
CA LYS A 297 -5.28 -12.45 -29.19
C LYS A 297 -4.33 -12.30 -28.01
N LEU A 298 -4.82 -12.45 -26.77
CA LEU A 298 -3.95 -12.45 -25.61
C LEU A 298 -3.17 -13.79 -25.52
N PRO A 299 -1.98 -13.79 -24.90
CA PRO A 299 -1.30 -15.02 -24.54
C PRO A 299 -2.20 -16.02 -23.80
N ALA A 300 -1.97 -17.32 -24.05
CA ALA A 300 -2.70 -18.37 -23.34
C ALA A 300 -2.39 -18.32 -21.84
N TYR A 301 -3.43 -18.26 -21.03
CA TYR A 301 -3.38 -18.19 -19.58
C TYR A 301 -4.53 -18.99 -18.97
N THR A 302 -4.27 -19.58 -17.80
CA THR A 302 -5.25 -20.35 -17.04
C THR A 302 -4.99 -20.15 -15.54
N ASN A 303 -6.00 -19.71 -14.81
CA ASN A 303 -6.05 -19.73 -13.35
C ASN A 303 -7.22 -20.64 -12.91
N PRO A 304 -6.94 -21.91 -12.57
CA PRO A 304 -7.98 -22.88 -12.23
C PRO A 304 -8.72 -22.58 -10.93
N GLU A 305 -8.14 -21.78 -10.02
CA GLU A 305 -8.76 -21.49 -8.71
C GLU A 305 -9.95 -20.55 -8.86
N GLN A 306 -9.91 -19.66 -9.86
CA GLN A 306 -10.96 -18.68 -10.16
C GLN A 306 -11.67 -18.94 -11.50
N ASP A 307 -11.40 -20.09 -12.13
CA ASP A 307 -11.93 -20.48 -13.45
C ASP A 307 -11.66 -19.47 -14.58
N ILE A 308 -10.54 -18.72 -14.47
CA ILE A 308 -10.14 -17.74 -15.48
C ILE A 308 -9.33 -18.44 -16.55
N ASN A 309 -9.72 -18.28 -17.81
CA ASN A 309 -9.02 -18.87 -18.95
C ASN A 309 -9.05 -17.91 -20.15
N THR A 310 -7.92 -17.76 -20.84
CA THR A 310 -7.90 -16.98 -22.10
C THR A 310 -8.77 -17.67 -23.15
N PRO A 311 -9.81 -17.00 -23.68
CA PRO A 311 -10.67 -17.59 -24.69
C PRO A 311 -9.93 -17.72 -26.02
N SER A 312 -10.12 -18.84 -26.72
CA SER A 312 -9.52 -19.05 -28.05
C SER A 312 -10.04 -18.07 -29.13
N ASN A 313 -11.25 -17.54 -28.95
CA ASN A 313 -11.92 -16.56 -29.80
C ASN A 313 -12.91 -15.76 -28.95
N ALA A 314 -13.13 -14.49 -29.29
CA ALA A 314 -14.15 -13.70 -28.61
C ALA A 314 -15.53 -14.33 -28.88
N GLN A 315 -16.33 -14.54 -27.84
CA GLN A 315 -17.66 -15.15 -28.02
C GLN A 315 -18.56 -14.23 -28.85
N ASN A 316 -18.54 -12.93 -28.55
CA ASN A 316 -19.17 -11.92 -29.38
C ASN A 316 -18.36 -11.71 -30.67
N SER A 317 -18.97 -11.97 -31.82
CA SER A 317 -18.30 -11.81 -33.11
C SER A 317 -17.90 -10.37 -33.41
N GLU A 318 -18.57 -9.38 -32.81
CA GLU A 318 -18.26 -7.96 -33.01
C GLU A 318 -16.93 -7.55 -32.35
N ARG A 319 -16.52 -8.27 -31.30
CA ARG A 319 -15.28 -8.04 -30.55
C ARG A 319 -14.06 -8.78 -31.10
N ARG A 320 -14.26 -9.76 -31.99
CA ARG A 320 -13.15 -10.59 -32.50
C ARG A 320 -12.08 -9.73 -33.18
N GLY A 321 -10.92 -9.66 -32.55
CA GLY A 321 -9.77 -8.92 -33.03
C GLY A 321 -9.97 -7.41 -33.15
N ASP A 322 -10.85 -6.83 -32.33
CA ASP A 322 -11.03 -5.37 -32.19
C ASP A 322 -9.88 -4.67 -31.42
N ASP A 323 -9.00 -5.49 -30.83
CA ASP A 323 -7.84 -5.08 -30.02
C ASP A 323 -8.23 -4.32 -28.73
N ALA A 324 -9.44 -4.58 -28.21
CA ALA A 324 -9.84 -4.30 -26.84
C ALA A 324 -10.01 -5.63 -26.10
N TYR A 325 -9.51 -5.74 -24.87
CA TYR A 325 -9.60 -7.01 -24.13
C TYR A 325 -10.13 -6.81 -22.72
N ASN A 326 -10.62 -7.88 -22.11
CA ASN A 326 -11.11 -7.87 -20.73
C ASN A 326 -10.05 -7.36 -19.74
N THR A 327 -10.45 -6.49 -18.81
CA THR A 327 -9.53 -5.91 -17.81
C THR A 327 -8.87 -6.94 -16.90
N LEU A 328 -9.58 -7.97 -16.43
CA LEU A 328 -8.98 -9.01 -15.59
C LEU A 328 -7.99 -9.86 -16.39
N LEU A 329 -8.36 -10.29 -17.60
CA LEU A 329 -7.44 -11.06 -18.44
C LEU A 329 -6.16 -10.28 -18.75
N VAL A 330 -6.28 -8.98 -19.06
CA VAL A 330 -5.12 -8.10 -19.28
C VAL A 330 -4.26 -8.06 -18.01
N SER A 331 -4.87 -7.86 -16.85
CA SER A 331 -4.18 -7.81 -15.54
C SER A 331 -3.43 -9.12 -15.25
N GLU A 332 -4.09 -10.27 -15.40
CA GLU A 332 -3.50 -11.59 -15.12
C GLU A 332 -2.38 -11.96 -16.08
N ILE A 333 -2.51 -11.59 -17.37
CA ILE A 333 -1.59 -12.03 -18.42
C ILE A 333 -0.36 -11.13 -18.51
N TYR A 334 -0.56 -9.82 -18.41
CA TYR A 334 0.54 -8.87 -18.48
C TYR A 334 1.14 -8.56 -17.11
N GLY A 335 0.37 -8.70 -16.03
CA GLY A 335 0.80 -8.46 -14.65
C GLY A 335 1.52 -7.12 -14.53
N ASP A 336 2.72 -7.18 -13.94
CA ASP A 336 3.66 -6.07 -13.76
C ASP A 336 3.94 -5.25 -15.04
N ARG A 337 3.71 -5.79 -16.24
CA ARG A 337 3.89 -5.01 -17.47
C ARG A 337 2.84 -3.92 -17.63
N VAL A 338 1.68 -4.03 -16.99
CA VAL A 338 0.69 -2.94 -16.94
C VAL A 338 1.20 -1.89 -15.98
N THR A 339 1.51 -0.69 -16.48
CA THR A 339 2.17 0.36 -15.66
C THR A 339 1.29 1.57 -15.36
N ALA A 340 0.16 1.70 -16.06
CA ALA A 340 -0.91 2.64 -15.71
C ALA A 340 -2.21 2.24 -16.40
N ILE A 341 -3.31 2.73 -15.82
CA ILE A 341 -4.66 2.57 -16.36
C ILE A 341 -5.38 3.91 -16.33
N ARG A 342 -6.39 4.07 -17.18
CA ARG A 342 -7.28 5.23 -17.15
C ARG A 342 -8.70 4.86 -17.55
N GLY A 343 -9.64 5.55 -16.93
CA GLY A 343 -11.07 5.33 -17.10
C GLY A 343 -11.74 6.50 -17.77
N LEU A 344 -12.70 6.26 -18.67
CA LEU A 344 -13.58 7.31 -19.16
C LEU A 344 -14.43 7.82 -18.00
N THR A 345 -14.44 9.13 -17.79
CA THR A 345 -14.94 9.77 -16.57
C THR A 345 -16.17 10.64 -16.84
N PHE A 346 -17.08 10.63 -15.88
CA PHE A 346 -18.34 11.39 -15.90
C PHE A 346 -18.44 12.27 -14.66
N GLU A 347 -18.84 13.53 -14.87
CA GLU A 347 -19.05 14.50 -13.79
C GLU A 347 -20.47 14.40 -13.22
N LEU A 348 -20.59 14.04 -11.95
CA LEU A 348 -21.87 13.96 -11.24
C LEU A 348 -22.01 15.15 -10.30
N LYS A 349 -23.03 15.98 -10.50
CA LYS A 349 -23.34 17.10 -9.60
C LYS A 349 -24.42 16.68 -8.62
N ILE A 350 -24.02 16.40 -7.39
CA ILE A 350 -24.94 15.99 -6.34
C ILE A 350 -25.33 17.24 -5.53
N PRO A 351 -26.63 17.57 -5.39
CA PRO A 351 -27.05 18.70 -4.58
C PRO A 351 -26.69 18.50 -3.09
N GLU A 352 -26.34 19.59 -2.39
CA GLU A 352 -26.02 19.57 -0.97
C GLU A 352 -27.13 18.90 -0.15
N LYS A 353 -26.75 18.13 0.88
CA LYS A 353 -27.66 17.42 1.79
C LYS A 353 -28.52 16.34 1.13
N LYS A 354 -28.35 16.05 -0.17
CA LYS A 354 -28.95 14.87 -0.78
C LYS A 354 -28.17 13.62 -0.39
N VAL A 355 -28.90 12.52 -0.32
CA VAL A 355 -28.35 11.16 -0.33
C VAL A 355 -28.35 10.67 -1.76
N TYR A 356 -27.31 9.92 -2.14
CA TYR A 356 -27.19 9.32 -3.46
C TYR A 356 -26.64 7.90 -3.41
N GLY A 357 -26.97 7.14 -4.44
CA GLY A 357 -26.46 5.79 -4.68
C GLY A 357 -26.38 5.53 -6.19
N PHE A 358 -25.90 4.34 -6.55
CA PHE A 358 -25.71 3.96 -7.94
C PHE A 358 -26.64 2.82 -8.33
N TYR A 359 -26.84 2.67 -9.64
CA TYR A 359 -27.57 1.53 -10.18
C TYR A 359 -27.02 1.05 -11.51
N LEU A 360 -27.28 -0.22 -11.80
CA LEU A 360 -27.09 -0.84 -13.10
C LEU A 360 -28.43 -1.38 -13.59
N ARG A 361 -29.06 -0.67 -14.53
CA ARG A 361 -30.41 -1.01 -15.01
C ARG A 361 -30.39 -1.83 -16.29
N THR A 362 -31.38 -2.71 -16.39
CA THR A 362 -31.69 -3.45 -17.62
C THR A 362 -32.56 -2.60 -18.56
N THR A 363 -32.98 -3.20 -19.68
CA THR A 363 -34.07 -2.67 -20.53
C THR A 363 -35.44 -3.31 -20.23
N SER A 364 -35.48 -4.28 -19.33
CA SER A 364 -36.72 -4.96 -18.92
C SER A 364 -37.56 -4.03 -18.06
N ALA A 365 -38.87 -4.04 -18.28
CA ALA A 365 -39.81 -3.27 -17.46
C ALA A 365 -39.61 -3.57 -15.97
N LEU A 366 -39.85 -2.57 -15.12
CA LEU A 366 -39.77 -2.72 -13.66
C LEU A 366 -40.66 -3.89 -13.21
N ASN A 367 -40.06 -4.92 -12.61
CA ASN A 367 -40.79 -6.09 -12.15
C ASN A 367 -41.61 -5.77 -10.88
N GLU A 368 -42.74 -6.44 -10.69
CA GLU A 368 -43.68 -6.14 -9.60
C GLU A 368 -43.09 -6.38 -8.20
N THR A 369 -42.15 -7.32 -8.05
CA THR A 369 -41.46 -7.56 -6.77
C THR A 369 -40.59 -6.36 -6.38
N GLN A 370 -39.77 -5.86 -7.30
CA GLN A 370 -38.93 -4.69 -7.09
C GLN A 370 -39.78 -3.44 -6.89
N LYS A 371 -40.81 -3.26 -7.72
CA LYS A 371 -41.78 -2.16 -7.58
C LYS A 371 -42.42 -2.12 -6.19
N THR A 372 -42.80 -3.28 -5.64
CA THR A 372 -43.35 -3.37 -4.28
C THR A 372 -42.31 -2.94 -3.24
N LYS A 373 -41.05 -3.36 -3.37
CA LYS A 373 -39.98 -2.93 -2.47
C LYS A 373 -39.74 -1.42 -2.53
N LEU A 374 -39.63 -0.85 -3.74
CA LEU A 374 -39.45 0.58 -3.94
C LEU A 374 -40.60 1.41 -3.32
N LYS A 375 -41.85 0.96 -3.48
CA LYS A 375 -43.00 1.60 -2.82
C LYS A 375 -42.95 1.52 -1.29
N ASN A 376 -42.52 0.38 -0.75
CA ASN A 376 -42.39 0.20 0.70
C ASN A 376 -41.30 1.09 1.31
N LEU A 377 -40.29 1.48 0.52
CA LEU A 377 -39.30 2.50 0.90
C LEU A 377 -39.83 3.93 0.84
N GLY A 378 -41.04 4.14 0.31
CA GLY A 378 -41.66 5.46 0.21
C GLY A 378 -41.54 6.13 -1.17
N ILE A 379 -41.06 5.43 -2.20
CA ILE A 379 -41.00 5.97 -3.57
C ILE A 379 -42.42 6.14 -4.14
N PRO A 380 -42.83 7.37 -4.52
CA PRO A 380 -44.14 7.63 -5.13
C PRO A 380 -44.34 6.93 -6.48
N ASP A 381 -45.59 6.65 -6.84
CA ASP A 381 -45.94 5.98 -8.10
C ASP A 381 -45.44 6.72 -9.36
N ASP A 382 -45.46 8.05 -9.34
CA ASP A 382 -44.97 8.92 -10.42
C ASP A 382 -43.45 9.05 -10.48
N LYS A 383 -42.74 8.53 -9.46
CA LYS A 383 -41.28 8.53 -9.34
C LYS A 383 -40.65 7.14 -9.47
N LEU A 384 -41.46 6.10 -9.69
CA LEU A 384 -40.94 4.75 -9.91
C LEU A 384 -40.08 4.69 -11.20
N PRO A 385 -38.94 4.00 -11.15
CA PRO A 385 -38.12 3.79 -12.34
C PRO A 385 -38.88 2.95 -13.37
N LYS A 386 -38.60 3.20 -14.66
CA LYS A 386 -39.25 2.46 -15.75
C LYS A 386 -38.75 1.02 -15.86
N TYR A 387 -37.49 0.78 -15.49
CA TYR A 387 -36.77 -0.46 -15.74
C TYR A 387 -36.32 -1.13 -14.44
N THR A 388 -36.18 -2.45 -14.48
CA THR A 388 -35.58 -3.23 -13.41
C THR A 388 -34.08 -2.94 -13.33
N ALA A 389 -33.53 -2.79 -12.12
CA ALA A 389 -32.12 -2.48 -11.90
C ALA A 389 -31.55 -3.14 -10.64
N ASN A 390 -30.22 -3.21 -10.59
CA ASN A 390 -29.45 -3.47 -9.37
C ASN A 390 -29.03 -2.13 -8.77
N TYR A 391 -29.16 -1.96 -7.45
CA TYR A 391 -28.94 -0.72 -6.71
C TYR A 391 -27.90 -0.92 -5.61
N THR A 392 -27.23 0.17 -5.21
CA THR A 392 -26.30 0.14 -4.08
C THR A 392 -26.97 0.00 -2.71
N ASN A 393 -28.23 0.47 -2.59
CA ASN A 393 -29.08 0.17 -1.44
C ASN A 393 -29.73 -1.20 -1.62
N ALA A 394 -29.36 -2.16 -0.76
CA ALA A 394 -29.81 -3.53 -0.85
C ALA A 394 -31.33 -3.67 -0.67
N ASN A 395 -31.98 -2.74 0.04
CA ASN A 395 -33.44 -2.76 0.21
C ASN A 395 -34.21 -2.45 -1.09
N MET A 396 -33.56 -1.86 -2.09
CA MET A 396 -34.13 -1.61 -3.42
C MET A 396 -34.02 -2.83 -4.36
N ASN A 397 -33.21 -3.83 -4.01
CA ASN A 397 -32.93 -4.99 -4.87
C ASN A 397 -33.93 -6.12 -4.66
N THR A 398 -34.14 -6.93 -5.70
CA THR A 398 -34.93 -8.17 -5.61
C THR A 398 -34.21 -9.23 -4.76
N GLY A 399 -34.92 -10.29 -4.34
CA GLY A 399 -34.35 -11.36 -3.51
C GLY A 399 -34.61 -11.17 -2.01
N SER A 400 -34.03 -12.06 -1.19
CA SER A 400 -34.15 -12.06 0.27
C SER A 400 -32.84 -12.44 0.95
N GLY A 401 -32.67 -12.04 2.22
CA GLY A 401 -31.43 -12.26 2.96
C GLY A 401 -30.23 -11.71 2.20
N LYS A 402 -29.15 -12.47 2.08
CA LYS A 402 -27.96 -12.00 1.34
C LYS A 402 -28.15 -11.91 -0.19
N GLN A 403 -29.24 -12.44 -0.74
CA GLN A 403 -29.54 -12.35 -2.19
C GLN A 403 -29.97 -10.95 -2.63
N VAL A 404 -30.02 -9.95 -1.74
CA VAL A 404 -30.29 -8.56 -2.13
C VAL A 404 -29.02 -7.76 -2.42
N ILE A 405 -27.85 -8.31 -2.14
CA ILE A 405 -26.56 -7.65 -2.38
C ILE A 405 -26.24 -7.69 -3.87
N ARG A 406 -26.06 -6.51 -4.47
CA ARG A 406 -25.79 -6.32 -5.90
C ARG A 406 -24.70 -5.28 -6.16
N SER A 407 -24.03 -4.88 -5.10
CA SER A 407 -23.02 -3.85 -5.12
C SER A 407 -22.03 -4.07 -4.00
N ALA A 408 -20.84 -3.55 -4.21
CA ALA A 408 -19.81 -3.47 -3.19
C ALA A 408 -19.03 -2.17 -3.37
N MET A 409 -18.62 -1.53 -2.29
CA MET A 409 -17.75 -0.36 -2.29
C MET A 409 -16.57 -0.59 -1.37
N ALA A 410 -15.37 -0.34 -1.87
CA ALA A 410 -14.18 -0.34 -1.04
C ALA A 410 -13.42 0.97 -1.13
N ILE A 411 -12.88 1.40 0.00
CA ILE A 411 -11.98 2.55 0.10
C ILE A 411 -10.57 1.99 0.21
N TYR A 412 -9.78 2.24 -0.82
CA TYR A 412 -8.36 1.94 -0.81
C TYR A 412 -7.58 3.22 -0.58
N ASP A 413 -6.28 3.04 -0.48
CA ASP A 413 -5.33 4.08 -0.13
C ASP A 413 -5.31 5.26 -1.11
N ASN A 414 -5.41 5.00 -2.41
CA ASN A 414 -5.29 6.02 -3.45
C ASN A 414 -6.53 6.16 -4.34
N PHE A 415 -7.54 5.30 -4.15
CA PHE A 415 -8.79 5.36 -4.89
C PHE A 415 -9.91 4.75 -4.06
N THR A 416 -11.14 5.12 -4.38
CA THR A 416 -12.36 4.49 -3.88
C THR A 416 -13.06 3.91 -5.08
N PHE A 417 -13.60 2.71 -4.99
CA PHE A 417 -14.35 2.13 -6.10
C PHE A 417 -15.69 1.57 -5.67
N ILE A 418 -16.57 1.45 -6.65
CA ILE A 418 -17.84 0.72 -6.56
C ILE A 418 -17.83 -0.41 -7.59
N GLY A 419 -18.38 -1.56 -7.21
CA GLY A 419 -18.70 -2.67 -8.09
C GLY A 419 -20.20 -2.91 -8.12
N LEU A 420 -20.73 -3.33 -9.26
CA LEU A 420 -22.14 -3.64 -9.47
C LEU A 420 -22.26 -4.96 -10.23
N ASP A 421 -23.20 -5.80 -9.79
CA ASP A 421 -23.57 -7.05 -10.44
C ASP A 421 -24.53 -6.78 -11.63
N ASP A 422 -24.42 -7.52 -12.72
CA ASP A 422 -25.22 -7.38 -13.93
C ASP A 422 -26.59 -8.09 -13.88
N ASN A 423 -26.80 -8.99 -12.91
CA ASN A 423 -27.94 -9.88 -12.87
C ASN A 423 -28.95 -9.47 -11.79
N THR A 424 -30.16 -9.11 -12.23
CA THR A 424 -31.23 -8.66 -11.34
C THR A 424 -32.04 -9.79 -10.69
N SER A 425 -31.66 -11.06 -10.91
CA SER A 425 -32.47 -12.23 -10.52
C SER A 425 -31.65 -13.44 -10.07
N GLY A 426 -30.33 -13.29 -9.92
CA GLY A 426 -29.39 -14.35 -9.62
C GLY A 426 -27.98 -13.78 -9.68
N GLY A 427 -26.99 -14.63 -9.98
CA GLY A 427 -25.58 -14.24 -10.10
C GLY A 427 -24.67 -15.05 -9.17
N ASP A 428 -23.38 -14.82 -9.34
CA ASP A 428 -22.29 -15.17 -8.42
C ASP A 428 -22.24 -14.21 -7.22
N TYR A 429 -22.75 -12.98 -7.36
CA TYR A 429 -22.80 -11.94 -6.33
C TYR A 429 -21.42 -11.46 -5.87
N ASP A 430 -20.39 -11.57 -6.70
CA ASP A 430 -19.06 -11.00 -6.42
C ASP A 430 -18.99 -9.49 -6.71
N CYS A 431 -19.97 -8.97 -7.44
CA CYS A 431 -20.15 -7.55 -7.81
C CYS A 431 -19.00 -6.98 -8.65
N ASN A 432 -18.23 -7.83 -9.34
CA ASN A 432 -17.10 -7.41 -10.16
C ASN A 432 -17.43 -7.24 -11.66
N ASP A 433 -18.67 -7.52 -12.08
CA ASP A 433 -19.12 -7.44 -13.48
C ASP A 433 -18.78 -6.09 -14.11
N VAL A 434 -19.05 -5.01 -13.37
CA VAL A 434 -18.62 -3.64 -13.71
C VAL A 434 -18.21 -2.89 -12.46
N THR A 435 -17.10 -2.16 -12.56
CA THR A 435 -16.59 -1.34 -11.46
C THR A 435 -16.17 0.04 -11.94
N PHE A 436 -16.25 0.99 -11.02
CA PHE A 436 -15.96 2.39 -11.26
C PHE A 436 -15.18 2.98 -10.09
N ALA A 437 -14.19 3.82 -10.37
CA ALA A 437 -13.59 4.67 -9.36
C ALA A 437 -14.44 5.91 -9.08
N LEU A 438 -14.46 6.33 -7.82
CA LEU A 438 -15.03 7.57 -7.33
C LEU A 438 -13.94 8.52 -6.89
N SER A 439 -13.95 9.72 -7.47
CA SER A 439 -12.98 10.77 -7.17
C SER A 439 -13.66 12.11 -6.88
N ASN A 440 -12.97 12.95 -6.11
CA ASN A 440 -13.37 14.34 -5.85
C ASN A 440 -12.94 15.27 -7.00
N VAL A 441 -13.24 16.57 -6.89
CA VAL A 441 -12.90 17.59 -7.91
C VAL A 441 -11.41 17.71 -8.27
N ARG A 442 -10.51 17.17 -7.44
CA ARG A 442 -9.06 17.16 -7.67
C ARG A 442 -8.56 15.84 -8.28
N GLY A 443 -9.48 14.92 -8.59
CA GLY A 443 -9.14 13.56 -9.03
C GLY A 443 -8.61 12.65 -7.93
N GLU A 444 -8.65 13.09 -6.67
CA GLU A 444 -8.26 12.27 -5.52
C GLU A 444 -9.41 11.34 -5.11
N LYS A 445 -9.11 10.25 -4.41
CA LYS A 445 -10.13 9.32 -3.93
C LYS A 445 -11.26 10.03 -3.18
N LEU A 446 -12.50 9.67 -3.50
CA LEU A 446 -13.65 10.13 -2.75
C LEU A 446 -13.73 9.35 -1.42
N ILE A 447 -13.68 10.04 -0.28
CA ILE A 447 -13.97 9.41 1.02
C ILE A 447 -15.48 9.60 1.31
N PRO A 448 -16.32 8.57 1.12
CA PRO A 448 -17.76 8.70 1.26
C PRO A 448 -18.15 9.08 2.69
N LYS A 449 -19.29 9.76 2.83
CA LYS A 449 -20.01 9.84 4.10
C LYS A 449 -21.22 8.93 3.99
N PHE A 450 -21.19 7.75 4.59
CA PHE A 450 -22.35 6.86 4.54
C PHE A 450 -23.52 7.41 5.34
N THR A 451 -24.75 7.04 4.95
CA THR A 451 -25.95 7.32 5.74
C THR A 451 -25.94 6.51 7.04
N GLN A 452 -26.72 6.96 8.03
CA GLN A 452 -26.85 6.23 9.29
C GLN A 452 -27.44 4.82 9.05
N GLU A 453 -28.40 4.71 8.14
CA GLU A 453 -29.01 3.45 7.74
C GLU A 453 -27.98 2.47 7.15
N SER A 454 -27.01 2.97 6.38
CA SER A 454 -25.92 2.15 5.83
C SER A 454 -24.99 1.64 6.94
N LEU A 455 -24.67 2.50 7.91
CA LEU A 455 -23.80 2.15 9.05
C LEU A 455 -24.48 1.21 10.06
N GLU A 456 -25.81 1.23 10.14
CA GLU A 456 -26.60 0.37 11.02
C GLU A 456 -27.11 -0.90 10.32
N SER A 457 -26.84 -1.06 9.03
CA SER A 457 -27.27 -2.25 8.28
C SER A 457 -26.62 -3.52 8.81
N SER A 458 -27.45 -4.51 9.15
CA SER A 458 -26.96 -5.84 9.56
C SER A 458 -26.15 -6.56 8.48
N LEU A 459 -26.22 -6.11 7.23
CA LEU A 459 -25.41 -6.67 6.14
C LEU A 459 -23.94 -6.22 6.24
N ASN A 460 -23.67 -5.07 6.85
CA ASN A 460 -22.32 -4.49 6.95
C ASN A 460 -21.64 -4.76 8.30
N GLU A 461 -22.28 -5.46 9.24
CA GLU A 461 -21.78 -5.61 10.62
C GLU A 461 -20.33 -6.16 10.68
N GLU A 462 -20.03 -7.24 9.95
CA GLU A 462 -18.68 -7.81 9.92
C GLU A 462 -17.69 -6.89 9.17
N THR A 463 -18.12 -6.29 8.05
CA THR A 463 -17.29 -5.32 7.31
C THR A 463 -16.89 -4.15 8.21
N LEU A 464 -17.83 -3.55 8.95
CA LEU A 464 -17.55 -2.39 9.82
C LEU A 464 -16.70 -2.76 11.04
N LYS A 465 -16.73 -4.02 11.46
CA LYS A 465 -15.89 -4.54 12.53
C LYS A 465 -14.45 -4.76 12.06
N GLU A 466 -14.26 -5.22 10.83
CA GLU A 466 -12.93 -5.39 10.22
C GLU A 466 -12.33 -4.07 9.71
N HIS A 467 -13.19 -3.17 9.22
CA HIS A 467 -12.85 -1.92 8.55
C HIS A 467 -13.57 -0.72 9.20
N PRO A 468 -13.17 -0.31 10.43
CA PRO A 468 -13.80 0.80 11.14
C PRO A 468 -13.68 2.15 10.42
N GLU A 469 -12.74 2.29 9.47
CA GLU A 469 -12.56 3.46 8.60
C GLU A 469 -13.79 3.81 7.77
N TYR A 470 -14.70 2.87 7.49
CA TYR A 470 -15.96 3.19 6.81
C TYR A 470 -16.89 4.02 7.71
N SER A 471 -16.88 3.78 9.03
CA SER A 471 -17.70 4.54 10.00
C SER A 471 -17.00 5.80 10.49
N ASN A 472 -15.69 5.70 10.67
CA ASN A 472 -14.83 6.76 11.16
C ASN A 472 -13.69 6.93 10.15
N PRO A 473 -13.95 7.56 8.99
CA PRO A 473 -12.90 7.79 8.02
C PRO A 473 -11.78 8.51 8.75
N PRO A 474 -10.52 8.07 8.60
CA PRO A 474 -9.41 8.80 9.15
C PRO A 474 -9.57 10.25 8.69
N SER A 475 -9.24 11.21 9.57
CA SER A 475 -9.05 12.57 9.06
C SER A 475 -8.01 12.50 7.92
N LEU A 476 -7.88 13.52 7.08
CA LEU A 476 -6.69 13.62 6.22
C LEU A 476 -5.46 13.71 7.16
N GLU A 477 -5.05 12.57 7.74
CA GLU A 477 -4.09 12.40 8.81
C GLU A 477 -2.69 12.50 8.20
N GLU A 478 -1.75 12.92 9.05
CA GLU A 478 -0.31 13.02 8.79
C GLU A 478 0.16 12.04 7.71
N ILE A 479 0.68 12.59 6.61
CA ILE A 479 1.38 11.83 5.59
C ILE A 479 2.40 10.93 6.31
N LYS A 480 2.18 9.61 6.26
CA LYS A 480 3.08 8.66 6.89
C LYS A 480 4.33 8.55 6.02
N HIS A 481 5.45 9.04 6.54
CA HIS A 481 6.74 8.90 5.88
C HIS A 481 7.43 7.59 6.29
N GLN A 482 8.23 7.03 5.38
CA GLN A 482 9.04 5.85 5.65
C GLN A 482 10.00 6.13 6.81
N SER A 483 9.91 5.33 7.88
CA SER A 483 10.84 5.38 9.01
C SER A 483 11.95 4.34 8.88
N TRP A 484 13.05 4.56 9.59
CA TRP A 484 14.19 3.65 9.69
C TRP A 484 14.61 3.50 11.14
N THR A 485 14.87 2.28 11.57
CA THR A 485 15.45 1.99 12.88
C THR A 485 16.96 1.81 12.72
N LEU A 486 17.74 2.71 13.32
CA LEU A 486 19.18 2.59 13.45
C LEU A 486 19.51 1.96 14.80
N ALA A 487 20.13 0.79 14.75
CA ALA A 487 20.41 -0.04 15.91
C ALA A 487 21.93 -0.23 16.02
N PHE A 488 22.51 0.14 17.16
CA PHE A 488 23.96 0.20 17.34
C PHE A 488 24.39 -0.72 18.46
N GLU A 489 25.58 -1.29 18.29
CA GLU A 489 26.43 -1.77 19.38
C GLU A 489 27.30 -0.62 19.88
N ASN A 490 27.58 -0.58 21.18
CA ASN A 490 28.58 0.33 21.77
C ASN A 490 30.03 -0.17 21.55
N ALA A 491 30.17 -1.30 20.86
CA ALA A 491 31.40 -1.92 20.37
C ALA A 491 32.46 -2.19 21.45
N GLY A 492 32.03 -2.58 22.67
CA GLY A 492 32.88 -3.03 23.79
C GLY A 492 33.48 -4.44 23.63
N MET A 493 34.06 -5.00 24.70
CA MET A 493 34.57 -6.38 24.74
C MET A 493 33.48 -7.45 24.93
N ASP A 494 32.27 -7.03 25.28
CA ASP A 494 31.09 -7.88 25.49
C ASP A 494 30.16 -7.78 24.27
N ASN A 495 30.63 -8.23 23.11
CA ASN A 495 29.85 -8.17 21.86
C ASN A 495 28.78 -9.28 21.87
N ASP A 496 27.60 -8.98 22.41
CA ASP A 496 26.46 -9.91 22.51
C ASP A 496 25.54 -9.88 21.27
N PHE A 497 25.76 -8.90 20.38
CA PHE A 497 25.09 -8.71 19.09
C PHE A 497 23.56 -8.63 19.22
N ASP A 498 23.07 -7.97 20.26
CA ASP A 498 21.64 -7.70 20.42
C ASP A 498 21.19 -6.37 19.76
N PHE A 499 22.15 -5.52 19.35
CA PHE A 499 22.00 -4.24 18.67
C PHE A 499 21.09 -3.25 19.40
N ASN A 500 21.03 -3.29 20.73
CA ASN A 500 20.13 -2.42 21.49
C ASN A 500 20.84 -1.38 22.37
N ASP A 501 22.18 -1.31 22.33
CA ASP A 501 22.98 -0.34 23.09
C ASP A 501 22.53 1.10 22.83
N VAL A 502 22.23 1.42 21.57
CA VAL A 502 21.48 2.63 21.19
C VAL A 502 20.53 2.26 20.07
N VAL A 503 19.24 2.57 20.22
CA VAL A 503 18.24 2.38 19.16
C VAL A 503 17.57 3.71 18.83
N LEU A 504 17.69 4.14 17.58
CA LEU A 504 17.09 5.37 17.07
C LEU A 504 16.04 5.06 16.01
N LYS A 505 14.94 5.81 15.99
CA LYS A 505 14.05 5.92 14.83
C LYS A 505 14.35 7.22 14.10
N VAL A 506 14.58 7.13 12.80
CA VAL A 506 14.78 8.26 11.90
C VAL A 506 13.63 8.27 10.90
N THR A 507 12.93 9.39 10.77
CA THR A 507 11.80 9.55 9.84
C THR A 507 12.06 10.75 8.93
N PRO A 508 12.64 10.54 7.73
CA PRO A 508 12.88 11.59 6.77
C PRO A 508 11.59 12.22 6.23
N ASN A 509 11.61 13.53 6.05
CA ASN A 509 10.60 14.27 5.32
C ASN A 509 11.30 15.12 4.24
N THR A 510 11.21 14.65 3.00
CA THR A 510 11.85 15.28 1.84
C THR A 510 11.25 16.63 1.48
N THR A 511 10.01 16.90 1.90
CA THR A 511 9.30 18.17 1.64
C THR A 511 9.72 19.27 2.60
N THR A 512 9.98 18.94 3.87
CA THR A 512 10.47 19.90 4.86
C THR A 512 11.99 19.97 4.93
N HIS A 513 12.70 19.09 4.22
CA HIS A 513 14.15 18.92 4.26
C HIS A 513 14.69 18.66 5.67
N GLN A 514 13.91 17.94 6.48
CA GLN A 514 14.25 17.58 7.85
C GLN A 514 13.93 16.10 8.09
N ALA A 515 14.65 15.47 9.01
CA ALA A 515 14.28 14.17 9.54
C ALA A 515 14.05 14.26 11.06
N GLU A 516 12.93 13.67 11.50
CA GLU A 516 12.70 13.47 12.93
C GLU A 516 13.59 12.33 13.43
N VAL A 517 14.24 12.53 14.58
CA VAL A 517 15.01 11.49 15.27
C VAL A 517 14.39 11.25 16.65
N LYS A 518 14.14 9.99 16.98
CA LYS A 518 13.66 9.54 18.29
C LYS A 518 14.60 8.51 18.87
N LEU A 519 14.99 8.67 20.14
CA LEU A 519 15.66 7.63 20.91
C LEU A 519 14.63 6.65 21.47
N LEU A 520 14.75 5.38 21.09
CA LEU A 520 13.79 4.32 21.46
C LEU A 520 14.26 3.48 22.66
N ALA A 521 15.56 3.19 22.73
CA ALA A 521 16.16 2.36 23.76
C ALA A 521 17.65 2.66 23.96
N THR A 522 18.16 2.25 25.12
CA THR A 522 19.61 2.19 25.41
C THR A 522 19.91 0.98 26.28
N GLY A 523 20.68 0.03 25.75
CA GLY A 523 21.32 -1.07 26.50
C GLY A 523 22.65 -0.65 27.14
N ALA A 524 23.21 0.48 26.69
CA ALA A 524 24.51 0.94 27.15
C ALA A 524 24.52 1.13 28.68
N GLN A 525 25.56 0.62 29.34
CA GLN A 525 25.80 0.86 30.79
C GLN A 525 26.92 1.89 31.05
N ARG A 526 27.40 2.50 29.97
CA ARG A 526 28.42 3.53 29.97
C ARG A 526 27.85 4.79 29.35
N LYS A 527 28.40 5.93 29.76
CA LYS A 527 28.05 7.23 29.19
C LYS A 527 28.27 7.19 27.68
N THR A 528 27.20 7.38 26.93
CA THR A 528 27.19 7.22 25.47
C THR A 528 26.49 8.41 24.85
N LYS A 529 27.22 9.12 23.99
CA LYS A 529 26.71 10.28 23.27
C LYS A 529 26.49 9.97 21.81
N VAL A 530 25.36 10.45 21.28
CA VAL A 530 24.98 10.32 19.87
C VAL A 530 25.27 11.62 19.16
N TYR A 531 25.91 11.52 18.00
CA TYR A 531 26.24 12.65 17.14
C TYR A 531 25.68 12.44 15.73
N TYR A 532 25.29 13.53 15.07
CA TYR A 532 25.01 13.59 13.64
C TYR A 532 25.86 14.70 13.03
N ASN A 533 26.71 14.37 12.06
CA ASN A 533 27.63 15.32 11.41
C ASN A 533 28.42 16.17 12.43
N ASP A 534 29.02 15.49 13.42
CA ASP A 534 29.73 16.07 14.58
C ASP A 534 28.91 16.98 15.51
N THR A 535 27.61 17.16 15.25
CA THR A 535 26.68 17.84 16.15
C THR A 535 26.15 16.86 17.20
N LEU A 536 26.25 17.22 18.48
CA LEU A 536 25.74 16.40 19.58
C LEU A 536 24.21 16.42 19.58
N LEU A 537 23.59 15.24 19.44
CA LEU A 537 22.15 15.08 19.63
C LEU A 537 21.78 14.84 21.10
N GLY A 538 22.69 14.25 21.88
CA GLY A 538 22.55 14.10 23.33
C GLY A 538 23.27 12.89 23.90
N GLU A 539 23.24 12.78 25.23
CA GLU A 539 23.68 11.58 25.97
C GLU A 539 22.45 10.72 26.29
N VAL A 540 22.52 9.43 26.00
CA VAL A 540 21.32 8.56 25.94
C VAL A 540 20.59 8.40 27.28
N HIS A 541 21.32 8.40 28.41
CA HIS A 541 20.72 8.26 29.74
C HIS A 541 20.10 9.57 30.23
N ASP A 542 20.81 10.68 30.02
CA ASP A 542 20.34 12.03 30.31
C ASP A 542 19.03 12.31 29.55
N LEU A 543 18.97 11.92 28.27
CA LEU A 543 17.77 12.04 27.43
C LEU A 543 16.57 11.25 28.00
N PHE A 544 16.81 10.06 28.55
CA PHE A 544 15.77 9.26 29.23
C PHE A 544 15.50 9.69 30.69
N GLY A 545 16.28 10.63 31.22
CA GLY A 545 16.23 11.05 32.62
C GLY A 545 16.52 9.89 33.60
N VAL A 546 17.55 9.08 33.31
CA VAL A 546 17.99 7.95 34.14
C VAL A 546 19.49 8.02 34.44
N ASP A 547 19.95 7.25 35.42
CA ASP A 547 21.38 7.12 35.70
C ASP A 547 22.11 6.37 34.58
N THR A 548 23.38 6.70 34.33
CA THR A 548 24.27 6.17 33.26
C THR A 548 24.46 4.65 33.21
N LYS A 549 23.99 3.91 34.21
CA LYS A 549 24.04 2.43 34.26
C LYS A 549 22.68 1.77 34.01
N THR A 550 21.66 2.59 33.75
CA THR A 550 20.27 2.15 33.62
C THR A 550 19.94 1.85 32.17
N MET A 551 19.76 0.57 31.87
CA MET A 551 19.18 0.15 30.60
C MET A 551 17.73 0.58 30.49
N VAL A 552 17.33 1.07 29.31
CA VAL A 552 15.96 1.52 29.04
C VAL A 552 15.43 0.79 27.81
N ASN A 553 14.27 0.16 27.97
CA ASN A 553 13.57 -0.55 26.90
C ASN A 553 14.39 -1.68 26.22
N THR A 554 15.27 -2.38 26.95
CA THR A 554 16.00 -3.55 26.42
C THR A 554 15.70 -4.84 27.18
N ILE A 555 15.28 -4.79 28.45
CA ILE A 555 15.15 -5.98 29.31
C ILE A 555 13.81 -6.72 29.13
N SER A 556 12.71 -5.97 29.09
CA SER A 556 11.35 -6.53 29.02
C SER A 556 10.87 -6.66 27.58
N PRO A 557 9.98 -7.62 27.26
CA PRO A 557 9.44 -7.77 25.91
C PRO A 557 8.56 -6.59 25.46
N THR A 558 8.25 -5.66 26.36
CA THR A 558 7.53 -4.42 26.05
C THR A 558 8.29 -3.25 26.69
N ALA A 559 8.43 -2.16 25.93
CA ALA A 559 9.04 -0.93 26.39
C ALA A 559 8.28 -0.35 27.59
N THR A 560 9.01 0.15 28.58
CA THR A 560 8.47 0.73 29.82
C THR A 560 8.59 2.24 29.87
N LYS A 561 9.39 2.83 28.98
CA LYS A 561 9.50 4.29 28.77
C LYS A 561 9.10 4.66 27.34
N LYS A 562 8.49 5.83 27.18
CA LYS A 562 8.20 6.42 25.86
C LYS A 562 9.49 6.84 25.16
N ALA A 563 9.48 6.79 23.83
CA ALA A 563 10.57 7.32 23.02
C ALA A 563 10.78 8.82 23.26
N VAL A 564 12.03 9.28 23.17
CA VAL A 564 12.41 10.69 23.36
C VAL A 564 12.71 11.31 22.01
N THR A 565 11.98 12.36 21.63
CA THR A 565 12.28 13.14 20.42
C THR A 565 13.53 13.99 20.64
N LEU A 566 14.47 13.89 19.71
CA LEU A 566 15.71 14.69 19.68
C LEU A 566 15.53 15.89 18.74
N ASP A 567 16.53 16.76 18.72
CA ASP A 567 16.60 17.83 17.71
C ASP A 567 16.53 17.22 16.30
N SER A 568 15.75 17.85 15.41
CA SER A 568 15.64 17.42 14.02
C SER A 568 16.97 17.58 13.30
N ILE A 569 17.22 16.70 12.34
CA ILE A 569 18.44 16.74 11.53
C ILE A 569 18.12 17.20 10.11
N GLU A 570 19.09 17.85 9.47
CA GLU A 570 18.98 18.26 8.07
C GLU A 570 18.87 17.02 7.17
N TRP A 571 17.88 17.07 6.26
CA TRP A 571 17.68 16.09 5.21
C TRP A 571 17.68 16.78 3.84
N PRO A 572 18.87 16.92 3.21
CA PRO A 572 18.98 17.62 1.93
C PRO A 572 18.12 17.00 0.84
N GLU A 573 17.85 17.77 -0.21
CA GLU A 573 17.30 17.24 -1.45
C GLU A 573 18.19 16.10 -1.98
N ASP A 574 17.58 15.05 -2.55
CA ASP A 574 18.25 13.84 -3.04
C ASP A 574 19.01 13.00 -2.00
N ALA A 575 18.85 13.32 -0.71
CA ALA A 575 19.41 12.52 0.37
C ALA A 575 18.73 11.14 0.47
N THR A 576 19.55 10.10 0.45
CA THR A 576 19.15 8.72 0.76
C THR A 576 19.51 8.37 2.21
N MET A 577 18.77 7.45 2.81
CA MET A 577 19.10 6.92 4.14
C MET A 577 20.45 6.20 4.13
N GLU A 578 20.84 5.53 3.04
CA GLU A 578 22.17 4.95 2.88
C GLU A 578 23.27 6.02 3.01
N ALA A 579 23.08 7.22 2.46
CA ALA A 579 24.05 8.31 2.58
C ALA A 579 23.99 9.01 3.95
N GLN A 580 22.79 9.30 4.46
CA GLN A 580 22.64 10.07 5.70
C GLN A 580 22.98 9.25 6.96
N ARG A 581 22.73 7.94 6.96
CA ARG A 581 23.08 7.08 8.11
C ARG A 581 24.58 7.10 8.40
N MET A 582 25.40 7.34 7.38
CA MET A 582 26.86 7.40 7.51
C MET A 582 27.36 8.57 8.36
N LYS A 583 26.51 9.59 8.58
CA LYS A 583 26.82 10.77 9.38
C LYS A 583 26.56 10.58 10.88
N PHE A 584 25.94 9.47 11.28
CA PHE A 584 25.78 9.13 12.68
C PHE A 584 27.08 8.56 13.26
N SER A 585 27.38 8.95 14.50
CA SER A 585 28.51 8.41 15.26
C SER A 585 28.19 8.37 16.75
N LEU A 586 28.85 7.45 17.45
CA LEU A 586 28.77 7.35 18.92
C LEU A 586 30.11 7.71 19.54
N GLN A 587 30.03 8.27 20.75
CA GLN A 587 31.18 8.48 21.62
C GLN A 587 30.90 7.89 22.99
N VAL A 588 31.70 6.89 23.37
CA VAL A 588 31.57 6.15 24.62
C VAL A 588 32.68 6.57 25.58
N TYR A 589 32.34 6.70 26.86
CA TYR A 589 33.27 7.12 27.90
C TYR A 589 33.49 6.02 28.93
N ASN A 590 34.68 6.01 29.52
CA ASN A 590 35.01 5.23 30.71
C ASN A 590 34.32 5.82 31.96
N GLU A 591 34.30 5.06 33.05
CA GLU A 591 33.73 5.50 34.33
C GLU A 591 34.44 6.74 34.89
N ASP A 592 35.72 6.94 34.58
CA ASP A 592 36.51 8.11 34.97
C ASP A 592 36.24 9.36 34.11
N GLY A 593 35.34 9.26 33.12
CA GLY A 593 34.95 10.34 32.22
C GLY A 593 35.91 10.57 31.05
N THR A 594 36.96 9.75 30.90
CA THR A 594 37.80 9.76 29.70
C THR A 594 37.08 9.10 28.53
N ILE A 595 37.44 9.51 27.30
CA ILE A 595 36.88 8.92 26.09
C ILE A 595 37.48 7.53 25.92
N ASP A 596 36.62 6.52 25.86
CA ASP A 596 37.02 5.14 25.56
C ASP A 596 37.17 4.98 24.04
N ARG A 597 36.12 5.36 23.29
CA ARG A 597 36.10 5.25 21.83
C ARG A 597 35.14 6.24 21.17
N LYS A 598 35.47 6.62 19.93
CA LYS A 598 34.56 7.28 18.97
C LYS A 598 34.50 6.38 17.74
N PHE A 599 33.31 6.10 17.25
CA PHE A 599 33.13 5.35 16.01
C PHE A 599 32.00 5.95 15.19
N SER A 600 32.22 6.00 13.88
CA SER A 600 31.22 6.34 12.88
C SER A 600 30.50 5.09 12.39
N MET A 601 29.36 5.27 11.72
CA MET A 601 28.72 4.18 10.99
C MET A 601 29.68 3.48 10.01
N ALA A 602 30.64 4.19 9.40
CA ALA A 602 31.67 3.58 8.56
C ALA A 602 32.57 2.62 9.35
N ASP A 603 32.99 3.00 10.57
CA ASP A 603 33.82 2.15 11.44
C ASP A 603 33.06 0.91 11.96
N LEU A 604 31.73 0.98 12.00
CA LEU A 604 30.83 -0.10 12.42
C LEU A 604 30.53 -1.11 11.31
N LEU A 605 30.80 -0.75 10.05
CA LEU A 605 30.51 -1.56 8.86
C LEU A 605 31.77 -2.01 8.09
N ASN A 606 32.94 -1.48 8.45
CA ASN A 606 34.22 -1.75 7.78
C ASN A 606 34.75 -3.17 8.05
N ASP A 607 34.93 -4.00 7.01
CA ASP A 607 35.67 -5.28 6.85
C ASP A 607 35.66 -6.31 8.01
N LYS A 608 34.88 -6.06 9.06
CA LYS A 608 34.66 -6.94 10.20
C LYS A 608 33.70 -8.03 9.73
N LYS A 609 34.02 -9.28 10.02
CA LYS A 609 33.12 -10.42 9.71
C LYS A 609 31.73 -10.30 10.36
N SER A 610 31.55 -9.38 11.32
CA SER A 610 30.31 -9.18 12.08
C SER A 610 29.92 -7.69 12.13
N PRO A 611 28.64 -7.33 11.87
CA PRO A 611 28.17 -5.95 11.94
C PRO A 611 28.18 -5.41 13.37
N GLN A 612 28.31 -4.10 13.49
CA GLN A 612 28.17 -3.37 14.77
C GLN A 612 27.06 -2.30 14.70
N ALA A 613 26.40 -2.19 13.56
CA ALA A 613 25.17 -1.44 13.41
C ALA A 613 24.27 -2.10 12.36
N LEU A 614 22.96 -1.93 12.52
CA LEU A 614 21.94 -2.31 11.55
C LEU A 614 21.09 -1.08 11.20
N CYS A 615 20.69 -0.97 9.94
CA CYS A 615 19.69 -0.01 9.50
C CYS A 615 18.47 -0.77 8.95
N VAL A 616 17.42 -0.83 9.76
CA VAL A 616 16.24 -1.66 9.46
C VAL A 616 15.07 -0.78 9.09
N ALA A 617 14.36 -1.13 8.01
CA ALA A 617 13.22 -0.37 7.54
C ALA A 617 12.03 -0.49 8.50
N GLY A 618 11.36 0.63 8.73
CA GLY A 618 10.17 0.73 9.57
C GLY A 618 10.47 0.72 11.06
N ASP A 619 9.42 0.41 11.83
CA ASP A 619 9.44 0.38 13.29
C ASP A 619 9.87 -1.02 13.76
N TRP A 620 11.17 -1.30 13.62
CA TRP A 620 11.75 -2.60 13.91
C TRP A 620 11.73 -2.93 15.41
N GLN A 621 11.39 -4.17 15.74
CA GLN A 621 11.43 -4.67 17.11
C GLN A 621 12.85 -5.16 17.42
N TRP A 622 13.61 -4.43 18.21
CA TRP A 622 14.99 -4.81 18.52
C TRP A 622 15.04 -5.99 19.52
N PRO A 623 16.07 -6.84 19.45
CA PRO A 623 16.30 -7.90 20.44
C PRO A 623 16.40 -7.35 21.87
N LYS A 624 16.01 -8.18 22.84
CA LYS A 624 16.23 -7.86 24.25
C LYS A 624 17.72 -7.90 24.60
N GLU A 625 18.06 -7.27 25.72
CA GLU A 625 19.40 -7.28 26.31
C GLU A 625 19.99 -8.70 26.35
N ARG A 626 21.20 -8.86 25.77
CA ARG A 626 21.96 -10.12 25.65
C ARG A 626 21.28 -11.21 24.83
N VAL A 627 20.19 -10.90 24.14
CA VAL A 627 19.55 -11.80 23.18
C VAL A 627 20.10 -11.47 21.81
N ASN A 628 21.03 -12.30 21.35
CA ASN A 628 21.64 -12.11 20.05
C ASN A 628 20.60 -12.00 18.92
N VAL A 629 20.82 -11.08 17.98
CA VAL A 629 19.94 -10.83 16.84
C VAL A 629 19.67 -12.07 16.00
N TYR A 630 20.60 -13.02 15.82
CA TYR A 630 20.26 -14.25 15.08
C TYR A 630 19.37 -15.22 15.88
N THR A 631 19.32 -15.06 17.21
CA THR A 631 18.37 -15.80 18.05
C THR A 631 16.98 -15.22 17.89
N ALA A 632 16.87 -13.88 17.95
CA ALA A 632 15.62 -13.15 17.73
C ALA A 632 15.11 -13.26 16.29
N TYR A 633 16.02 -13.23 15.31
CA TYR A 633 15.77 -13.23 13.87
C TYR A 633 16.62 -14.29 13.14
N PRO A 634 16.17 -15.55 13.08
CA PRO A 634 16.97 -16.66 12.54
C PRO A 634 17.39 -16.52 11.08
N LEU A 635 16.70 -15.69 10.29
CA LEU A 635 16.95 -15.52 8.86
C LEU A 635 18.03 -14.47 8.56
N ILE A 636 18.39 -13.60 9.52
CA ILE A 636 19.38 -12.52 9.30
C ILE A 636 20.72 -13.07 8.81
N GLY A 637 21.13 -14.24 9.30
CA GLY A 637 22.37 -14.87 8.89
C GLY A 637 22.36 -15.27 7.41
N LYS A 638 21.24 -15.81 6.93
CA LYS A 638 21.10 -16.21 5.52
C LYS A 638 21.03 -15.01 4.58
N TRP A 639 20.36 -13.94 5.03
CA TRP A 639 20.32 -12.66 4.33
C TRP A 639 21.71 -12.00 4.30
N GLY A 640 22.45 -12.02 5.40
CA GLY A 640 23.79 -11.42 5.54
C GLY A 640 24.87 -12.01 4.63
N VAL A 641 24.61 -13.18 4.02
CA VAL A 641 25.51 -13.79 3.01
C VAL A 641 25.31 -13.17 1.62
N ASN A 642 24.10 -12.73 1.30
CA ASN A 642 23.76 -12.07 0.03
C ASN A 642 22.49 -11.24 0.23
N PHE A 643 22.64 -9.92 0.26
CA PHE A 643 21.53 -9.00 0.54
C PHE A 643 20.47 -8.97 -0.55
N ASN A 644 20.75 -9.51 -1.75
CA ASN A 644 19.81 -9.54 -2.88
C ASN A 644 18.98 -10.84 -2.92
N LYS A 645 19.05 -11.70 -1.89
CA LYS A 645 18.21 -12.91 -1.82
C LYS A 645 16.82 -12.59 -1.30
N GLU A 646 15.85 -12.52 -2.21
CA GLU A 646 14.44 -12.25 -1.91
C GLU A 646 13.86 -13.15 -0.81
N GLU A 647 14.18 -14.45 -0.78
CA GLU A 647 13.70 -15.42 0.23
C GLU A 647 13.98 -14.98 1.68
N TYR A 648 15.02 -14.17 1.89
CA TYR A 648 15.44 -13.71 3.22
C TYR A 648 15.31 -12.19 3.41
N SER A 649 14.77 -11.49 2.41
CA SER A 649 14.70 -10.01 2.37
C SER A 649 13.81 -9.41 3.47
N ASN A 650 12.77 -10.14 3.88
CA ASN A 650 11.84 -9.75 4.95
C ASN A 650 12.19 -10.35 6.32
N TRP A 651 13.45 -10.73 6.57
CA TRP A 651 13.86 -11.36 7.83
C TRP A 651 13.42 -10.55 9.07
N TYR A 652 13.44 -9.23 8.96
CA TYR A 652 13.19 -8.29 10.04
C TYR A 652 11.71 -8.19 10.44
N SER A 653 10.80 -8.72 9.63
CA SER A 653 9.37 -8.80 9.94
C SER A 653 8.99 -10.12 10.61
N GLN A 654 9.96 -11.00 10.91
CA GLN A 654 9.75 -12.34 11.47
C GLN A 654 10.49 -12.54 12.79
N PRO A 655 10.21 -11.72 13.83
CA PRO A 655 10.82 -11.91 15.15
C PRO A 655 10.32 -13.20 15.79
N LYS A 656 11.18 -13.85 16.57
CA LYS A 656 10.72 -14.82 17.57
C LYS A 656 10.01 -14.08 18.70
N ALA A 657 8.79 -14.54 19.00
CA ALA A 657 8.05 -14.07 20.17
C ALA A 657 8.92 -14.15 21.44
N ASP A 658 8.77 -13.16 22.33
CA ASP A 658 9.51 -12.98 23.59
C ASP A 658 11.02 -12.75 23.47
N ALA A 659 11.60 -12.73 22.26
CA ALA A 659 13.03 -12.45 22.04
C ALA A 659 13.32 -10.97 21.73
N VAL A 660 12.28 -10.18 21.46
CA VAL A 660 12.35 -8.78 21.04
C VAL A 660 11.55 -7.88 21.97
N VAL A 661 11.79 -6.58 21.86
CA VAL A 661 11.05 -5.52 22.56
C VAL A 661 10.03 -4.88 21.63
N THR A 662 8.78 -4.80 22.06
CA THR A 662 7.74 -4.01 21.40
C THR A 662 7.67 -2.61 22.00
N LEU A 663 7.45 -1.60 21.15
CA LEU A 663 7.24 -0.22 21.62
C LEU A 663 5.98 -0.12 22.50
N LEU A 664 6.00 0.82 23.44
CA LEU A 664 4.81 1.19 24.18
C LEU A 664 3.85 1.85 23.20
N GLU A 665 2.67 1.25 22.97
CA GLU A 665 1.64 1.85 22.12
C GLU A 665 1.27 3.26 22.63
N LYS A 666 0.94 4.15 21.69
CA LYS A 666 0.77 5.59 21.94
C LYS A 666 -0.29 5.90 22.98
#